data_AF-A0A654KFQ4-F1
#
_entry.id   AF-A0A654KFQ4-F1
#
_cell.length_a   1.000
_cell.length_b   1.000
_cell.length_c   1.000
_cell.angle_alpha   90.00
_cell.angle_beta   90.00
_cell.angle_gamma   90.00
#
_symmetry.space_group_name_H-M   'P 1'
#
loop_
_entity.id
_entity.type
_entity.pdbx_description
1 polymer ?
#
loop_
_entity_poly.entity_id
_entity_poly.type
_entity_poly.pdbx_seq_one_letter_code
_entity_poly.pdbx_strand_id
1 'polypeptide(L)'
;MYEILNWLKQHVDLDAHLRLDSRDIQKGDVFVACKGHKGDGKEFLTDAIENGASAILIEDNLDIVVLQTPVLVVKNLRQKLGELADAWYGSPSSKIAVIALTGTNGKTSCAHWISKALNSINIPCATIGTLGTILPSGENLGGSLTTPDVLSVHRILATLVARGIEIVTIEASSIGIEQGRLDSVQIKIAGFTNLTLDHLDYHKSMQEYEEAKTSLFLRDGLECAIFNLDDMAGVRMYEKSKASRNLGYSILSNSKAVITASELEFHDYGLSFNIQLPEGKSQVITRLAGRHNIYNLLLVAGVLSHLNVSVEKIVEIIATIRPVPGRLKLVDIQPFSSSRLINLPHVYVDYSHTPDALANAIKALEVVKNIRGGKMACVFGCGGDRDKTKRPVMAKVASECADDIYITSDNPRTENASDILNDILKGAKKYSFSHIDRAYTILHAILNASKNDTILIAGKGHEDYQEINGVKHHFDDSHWAGIGLMLRAGYKINTDSRTLKSDEIFLAIKGENFDGHDFLETIDCIGAIVSKPNPKAKVRQFIVDDTTLAMGTIAKAWRSQFDIPVIAVCGSNGKTTCKEMIASILKSYAGDGAYFATRGNLNNHIGVPKSLLSLTDNHRIAVFELGMNHPGEIEYLSGLAKPTIAVVTNAQREHQEFMKSVEAVARENGSVFQSLDADGVAIYPRSSPYSYIWDEQSRHCKSITFGEAGSVNATNISYDSEGSSFTVDVESEKLNIHLSILGDHNIQNALAAIATTLSAGIDKKYIESGLAEFKAVKGRLQKHILKDGTVILDDTYNANPDSVIAAIDILKTLATPRTLVLGDMGEVGVDGVQMHEEIGTYARENGIDNLLTLGELTKFAQEKFGDNTHFNSHDELAKFLISLHSKSIIIKGSRFMKMEKVLEALTKD
;
A
#
# COMPACT_ATOMS: atom_id res chain seq x y z
N MET A 1 6.23 -11.93 54.65
CA MET A 1 5.39 -10.96 53.90
C MET A 1 5.20 -9.66 54.67
N TYR A 2 4.71 -9.72 55.92
CA TYR A 2 4.51 -8.53 56.78
C TYR A 2 5.73 -7.58 56.84
N GLU A 3 6.94 -8.11 57.03
CA GLU A 3 8.17 -7.31 57.07
C GLU A 3 8.46 -6.57 55.77
N ILE A 4 8.25 -7.20 54.61
CA ILE A 4 8.46 -6.59 53.29
C ILE A 4 7.48 -5.43 53.08
N LEU A 5 6.19 -5.66 53.37
CA LEU A 5 5.16 -4.64 53.20
C LEU A 5 5.34 -3.46 54.15
N ASN A 6 5.72 -3.73 55.41
CA ASN A 6 5.99 -2.66 56.38
C ASN A 6 7.22 -1.84 55.97
N TRP A 7 8.26 -2.50 55.45
CA TRP A 7 9.43 -1.82 54.92
C TRP A 7 9.06 -0.94 53.72
N LEU A 8 8.31 -1.46 52.74
CA LEU A 8 7.86 -0.66 51.58
C LEU A 8 7.08 0.60 52.03
N LYS A 9 6.12 0.45 52.94
CA LYS A 9 5.32 1.57 53.47
C LYS A 9 6.13 2.66 54.19
N GLN A 10 7.35 2.36 54.63
CA GLN A 10 8.25 3.32 55.26
C GLN A 10 9.14 4.06 54.26
N HIS A 11 9.30 3.53 53.04
CA HIS A 11 10.30 3.99 52.07
C HIS A 11 9.71 4.51 50.76
N VAL A 12 8.46 4.17 50.43
CA VAL A 12 7.76 4.67 49.24
C VAL A 12 6.33 5.08 49.56
N ASP A 13 5.74 5.92 48.70
CA ASP A 13 4.34 6.32 48.79
C ASP A 13 3.41 5.11 48.58
N LEU A 14 2.19 5.19 49.13
CA LEU A 14 1.22 4.09 49.08
C LEU A 14 0.67 3.82 47.66
N ASP A 15 0.84 4.76 46.74
CA ASP A 15 0.47 4.65 45.32
C ASP A 15 1.63 4.20 44.42
N ALA A 16 2.84 4.02 44.97
CA ALA A 16 4.01 3.55 44.22
C ALA A 16 3.75 2.20 43.54
N HIS A 17 4.23 2.04 42.30
CA HIS A 17 4.09 0.79 41.57
C HIS A 17 5.31 -0.11 41.72
N LEU A 18 5.07 -1.42 41.87
CA LEU A 18 6.10 -2.44 41.81
C LEU A 18 6.36 -2.84 40.35
N ARG A 19 7.63 -2.78 39.89
CA ARG A 19 8.02 -3.05 38.50
C ARG A 19 9.15 -4.08 38.41
N LEU A 20 9.03 -5.02 37.47
CA LEU A 20 10.10 -5.97 37.13
C LEU A 20 11.03 -5.49 36.01
N ASP A 21 10.59 -4.51 35.21
CA ASP A 21 11.34 -3.96 34.08
C ASP A 21 11.86 -2.58 34.44
N SER A 22 13.18 -2.38 34.40
CA SER A 22 13.81 -1.09 34.73
C SER A 22 13.37 0.03 33.79
N ARG A 23 12.97 -0.30 32.56
CA ARG A 23 12.52 0.66 31.54
C ARG A 23 11.10 1.18 31.82
N ASP A 24 10.33 0.44 32.61
CA ASP A 24 8.96 0.82 33.01
C ASP A 24 8.93 1.61 34.32
N ILE A 25 10.08 1.82 34.97
CA ILE A 25 10.18 2.59 36.21
C ILE A 25 9.81 4.04 35.96
N GLN A 26 8.98 4.58 36.84
CA GLN A 26 8.72 6.00 36.96
C GLN A 26 9.19 6.50 38.32
N LYS A 27 9.38 7.82 38.45
CA LYS A 27 9.74 8.43 39.73
C LYS A 27 8.72 8.04 40.82
N GLY A 28 9.19 7.42 41.89
CA GLY A 28 8.35 6.93 43.00
C GLY A 28 8.19 5.40 43.02
N ASP A 29 8.41 4.72 41.89
CA ASP A 29 8.20 3.28 41.78
C ASP A 29 9.26 2.46 42.55
N VAL A 30 8.92 1.19 42.78
CA VAL A 30 9.81 0.18 43.38
C VAL A 30 10.31 -0.74 42.29
N PHE A 31 11.63 -0.81 42.12
CA PHE A 31 12.23 -1.78 41.23
C PHE A 31 12.42 -3.12 41.94
N VAL A 32 11.93 -4.19 41.32
CA VAL A 32 11.98 -5.55 41.85
C VAL A 32 12.98 -6.35 41.02
N ALA A 33 14.23 -6.39 41.48
CA ALA A 33 15.34 -7.04 40.80
C ALA A 33 15.31 -8.56 41.05
N CYS A 34 14.73 -9.30 40.11
CA CYS A 34 14.69 -10.76 40.12
C CYS A 34 15.52 -11.35 38.98
N LYS A 35 16.07 -12.55 39.19
CA LYS A 35 16.75 -13.30 38.12
C LYS A 35 15.72 -13.84 37.12
N GLY A 36 15.83 -13.42 35.87
CA GLY A 36 15.00 -13.86 34.74
C GLY A 36 15.57 -15.08 34.01
N HIS A 37 14.91 -15.49 32.92
CA HIS A 37 15.40 -16.59 32.07
C HIS A 37 16.53 -16.15 31.10
N LYS A 38 16.62 -14.86 30.78
CA LYS A 38 17.56 -14.29 29.79
C LYS A 38 18.55 -13.26 30.36
N GLY A 39 18.39 -12.89 31.64
CA GLY A 39 19.21 -11.87 32.29
C GLY A 39 18.88 -11.77 33.79
N ASP A 40 19.75 -11.12 34.56
CA ASP A 40 19.56 -10.87 35.99
C ASP A 40 19.11 -9.42 36.21
N GLY A 41 18.00 -9.19 36.92
CA GLY A 41 17.49 -7.86 37.22
C GLY A 41 18.51 -6.95 37.92
N LYS A 42 19.53 -7.52 38.56
CA LYS A 42 20.66 -6.78 39.15
C LYS A 42 21.48 -5.99 38.14
N GLU A 43 21.54 -6.45 36.90
CA GLU A 43 22.28 -5.78 35.83
C GLU A 43 21.68 -4.40 35.48
N PHE A 44 20.43 -4.16 35.87
CA PHE A 44 19.66 -2.95 35.54
C PHE A 44 19.39 -2.04 36.74
N LEU A 45 20.13 -2.22 37.84
CA LEU A 45 19.96 -1.39 39.04
C LEU A 45 20.26 0.08 38.77
N THR A 46 21.32 0.37 38.01
CA THR A 46 21.70 1.74 37.63
C THR A 46 20.57 2.40 36.84
N ASP A 47 20.08 1.74 35.78
CA ASP A 47 18.98 2.24 34.95
C ASP A 47 17.72 2.51 35.78
N ALA A 48 17.37 1.61 36.70
CA ALA A 48 16.20 1.79 37.56
C ALA A 48 16.34 3.00 38.50
N ILE A 49 17.53 3.25 39.05
CA ILE A 49 17.79 4.42 39.89
C ILE A 49 17.75 5.70 39.06
N GLU A 50 18.36 5.70 37.88
CA GLU A 50 18.33 6.84 36.95
C GLU A 50 16.90 7.17 36.49
N ASN A 51 16.06 6.15 36.30
CA ASN A 51 14.63 6.31 35.99
C ASN A 51 13.77 6.73 37.20
N GLY A 52 14.35 6.81 38.40
CA GLY A 52 13.71 7.38 39.59
C GLY A 52 13.12 6.37 40.58
N ALA A 53 13.59 5.13 40.59
CA ALA A 53 13.20 4.14 41.60
C ALA A 53 13.47 4.67 43.03
N SER A 54 12.42 4.65 43.86
CA SER A 54 12.47 5.13 45.25
C SER A 54 12.79 4.03 46.25
N ALA A 55 12.65 2.77 45.84
CA ALA A 55 13.14 1.62 46.58
C ALA A 55 13.47 0.45 45.64
N ILE A 56 14.33 -0.47 46.09
CA ILE A 56 14.70 -1.67 45.35
C ILE A 56 14.48 -2.91 46.24
N LEU A 57 13.81 -3.92 45.68
CA LEU A 57 13.75 -5.27 46.26
C LEU A 57 14.67 -6.18 45.46
N ILE A 58 15.53 -6.95 46.13
CA ILE A 58 16.51 -7.84 45.48
C ILE A 58 16.57 -9.19 46.17
N GLU A 59 16.84 -10.27 45.42
CA GLU A 59 16.90 -11.63 46.00
C GLU A 59 18.23 -11.96 46.69
N ASP A 60 19.36 -11.51 46.13
CA ASP A 60 20.70 -11.78 46.66
C ASP A 60 21.34 -10.54 47.28
N ASN A 61 22.32 -10.76 48.16
CA ASN A 61 23.14 -9.68 48.71
C ASN A 61 23.91 -8.96 47.59
N LEU A 62 23.96 -7.63 47.68
CA LEU A 62 24.88 -6.81 46.90
C LEU A 62 26.26 -6.85 47.56
N ASP A 63 27.28 -7.22 46.80
CA ASP A 63 28.67 -6.97 47.21
C ASP A 63 28.92 -5.47 47.12
N ILE A 64 28.87 -4.80 48.29
CA ILE A 64 29.36 -3.44 48.58
C ILE A 64 29.13 -2.45 47.41
N VAL A 65 27.87 -2.12 47.14
CA VAL A 65 27.52 -0.88 46.42
C VAL A 65 26.67 -0.03 47.37
N VAL A 66 27.19 1.12 47.78
CA VAL A 66 26.41 2.13 48.50
C VAL A 66 25.46 2.77 47.49
N LEU A 67 24.27 2.19 47.34
CA LEU A 67 23.21 2.77 46.52
C LEU A 67 22.54 3.90 47.31
N GLN A 68 22.26 5.02 46.66
CA GLN A 68 21.53 6.15 47.28
C GLN A 68 20.06 5.80 47.53
N THR A 69 19.52 4.81 46.80
CA THR A 69 18.15 4.31 46.91
C THR A 69 18.07 3.18 47.96
N PRO A 70 17.08 3.20 48.87
CA PRO A 70 16.84 2.12 49.83
C PRO A 70 16.72 0.74 49.16
N VAL A 71 17.43 -0.26 49.69
CA VAL A 71 17.40 -1.63 49.18
C VAL A 71 17.02 -2.61 50.28
N LEU A 72 16.09 -3.52 49.97
CA LEU A 72 15.75 -4.64 50.84
C LEU A 72 16.10 -5.97 50.15
N VAL A 73 16.95 -6.76 50.81
CA VAL A 73 17.25 -8.12 50.39
C VAL A 73 16.16 -9.06 50.88
N VAL A 74 15.51 -9.77 49.96
CA VAL A 74 14.39 -10.67 50.23
C VAL A 74 14.73 -12.06 49.70
N LYS A 75 14.98 -13.00 50.63
CA LYS A 75 15.20 -14.40 50.26
C LYS A 75 14.00 -14.98 49.50
N ASN A 76 14.26 -15.68 48.38
CA ASN A 76 13.27 -16.29 47.49
C ASN A 76 12.25 -15.26 46.97
N LEU A 77 12.72 -14.04 46.64
CA LEU A 77 11.86 -12.93 46.20
C LEU A 77 10.93 -13.33 45.06
N ARG A 78 11.46 -14.03 44.04
CA ARG A 78 10.67 -14.45 42.88
C ARG A 78 9.44 -15.28 43.24
N GLN A 79 9.55 -16.19 44.21
CA GLN A 79 8.44 -17.04 44.67
C GLN A 79 7.39 -16.28 45.48
N LYS A 80 7.76 -15.09 46.00
CA LYS A 80 6.90 -14.26 46.85
C LYS A 80 6.20 -13.14 46.08
N LEU A 81 6.49 -12.96 44.79
CA LEU A 81 5.99 -11.82 44.02
C LEU A 81 4.46 -11.78 43.93
N GLY A 82 3.81 -12.92 43.76
CA GLY A 82 2.34 -13.00 43.72
C GLY A 82 1.70 -12.54 45.03
N GLU A 83 2.13 -13.10 46.16
CA GLU A 83 1.64 -12.71 47.49
C GLU A 83 1.98 -11.25 47.84
N LEU A 84 3.17 -10.79 47.44
CA LEU A 84 3.61 -9.41 47.64
C LEU A 84 2.73 -8.44 46.87
N ALA A 85 2.50 -8.71 45.58
CA ALA A 85 1.71 -7.85 44.72
C ALA A 85 0.23 -7.86 45.14
N ASP A 86 -0.35 -9.03 45.43
CA ASP A 86 -1.72 -9.12 45.91
C ASP A 86 -1.91 -8.28 47.18
N ALA A 87 -1.01 -8.41 48.15
CA ALA A 87 -1.10 -7.64 49.39
C ALA A 87 -0.82 -6.14 49.20
N TRP A 88 0.15 -5.76 48.36
CA TRP A 88 0.50 -4.35 48.08
C TRP A 88 -0.66 -3.60 47.44
N TYR A 89 -1.31 -4.22 46.45
CA TYR A 89 -2.43 -3.63 45.72
C TYR A 89 -3.81 -3.91 46.37
N GLY A 90 -3.83 -4.41 47.61
CA GLY A 90 -5.06 -4.55 48.41
C GLY A 90 -6.00 -5.68 47.95
N SER A 91 -5.43 -6.83 47.60
CA SER A 91 -6.07 -8.07 47.15
C SER A 91 -7.11 -7.84 46.04
N PRO A 92 -6.72 -7.25 44.90
CA PRO A 92 -7.65 -6.77 43.89
C PRO A 92 -8.50 -7.90 43.30
N SER A 93 -7.93 -9.10 43.14
CA SER A 93 -8.63 -10.28 42.59
C SER A 93 -9.77 -10.80 43.48
N SER A 94 -9.83 -10.40 44.75
CA SER A 94 -10.97 -10.71 45.63
C SER A 94 -12.17 -9.77 45.43
N LYS A 95 -11.95 -8.63 44.76
CA LYS A 95 -12.94 -7.55 44.55
C LYS A 95 -13.49 -7.52 43.12
N ILE A 96 -12.88 -8.26 42.20
CA ILE A 96 -13.27 -8.37 40.79
C ILE A 96 -13.34 -9.85 40.41
N ALA A 97 -14.34 -10.27 39.65
CA ALA A 97 -14.43 -11.65 39.20
C ALA A 97 -13.45 -11.90 38.04
N VAL A 98 -12.50 -12.82 38.23
CA VAL A 98 -11.51 -13.18 37.20
C VAL A 98 -11.94 -14.44 36.44
N ILE A 99 -12.01 -14.33 35.11
CA ILE A 99 -12.25 -15.43 34.16
C ILE A 99 -10.94 -15.69 33.41
N ALA A 100 -10.32 -16.86 33.60
CA ALA A 100 -9.06 -17.20 32.94
C ALA A 100 -9.26 -18.19 31.80
N LEU A 101 -8.76 -17.88 30.60
CA LEU A 101 -8.93 -18.71 29.41
C LEU A 101 -7.59 -19.24 28.91
N THR A 102 -7.48 -20.57 28.78
CA THR A 102 -6.28 -21.23 28.26
C THR A 102 -6.59 -22.17 27.09
N GLY A 103 -5.53 -22.54 26.39
CA GLY A 103 -5.54 -23.38 25.19
C GLY A 103 -4.50 -22.92 24.17
N THR A 104 -4.32 -23.69 23.10
CA THR A 104 -3.42 -23.29 22.00
C THR A 104 -4.06 -22.15 21.21
N ASN A 105 -5.27 -22.37 20.68
CA ASN A 105 -5.98 -21.40 19.84
C ASN A 105 -7.31 -20.93 20.46
N GLY A 106 -7.77 -19.72 20.12
CA GLY A 106 -9.11 -19.23 20.50
C GLY A 106 -9.21 -18.43 21.81
N LYS A 107 -8.13 -18.30 22.58
CA LYS A 107 -8.08 -17.53 23.84
C LYS A 107 -8.56 -16.08 23.66
N THR A 108 -7.92 -15.35 22.75
CA THR A 108 -8.27 -13.96 22.42
C THR A 108 -9.73 -13.84 21.96
N SER A 109 -10.18 -14.70 21.05
CA SER A 109 -11.58 -14.68 20.57
C SER A 109 -12.57 -14.83 21.72
N CYS A 110 -12.37 -15.84 22.58
CA CYS A 110 -13.27 -16.10 23.69
C CYS A 110 -13.24 -14.98 24.74
N ALA A 111 -12.06 -14.46 25.11
CA ALA A 111 -11.91 -13.38 26.09
C ALA A 111 -12.68 -12.13 25.65
N HIS A 112 -12.45 -11.69 24.41
CA HIS A 112 -13.12 -10.51 23.86
C HIS A 112 -14.63 -10.72 23.69
N TRP A 113 -15.06 -11.90 23.28
CA TRP A 113 -16.49 -12.18 23.11
C TRP A 113 -17.24 -12.27 24.44
N ILE A 114 -16.63 -12.84 25.49
CA ILE A 114 -17.19 -12.82 26.84
C ILE A 114 -17.28 -11.37 27.35
N SER A 115 -16.22 -10.59 27.25
CA SER A 115 -16.24 -9.18 27.68
C SER A 115 -17.30 -8.37 26.92
N LYS A 116 -17.36 -8.51 25.59
CA LYS A 116 -18.36 -7.83 24.76
C LYS A 116 -19.79 -8.27 25.11
N ALA A 117 -20.00 -9.55 25.34
CA ALA A 117 -21.29 -10.11 25.74
C ALA A 117 -21.76 -9.48 27.07
N LEU A 118 -20.90 -9.50 28.09
CA LEU A 118 -21.21 -8.94 29.41
C LEU A 118 -21.46 -7.43 29.34
N ASN A 119 -20.62 -6.69 28.61
CA ASN A 119 -20.80 -5.25 28.42
C ASN A 119 -22.13 -4.93 27.69
N SER A 120 -22.57 -5.77 26.75
CA SER A 120 -23.85 -5.57 26.04
C SER A 120 -25.09 -5.73 26.93
N ILE A 121 -24.94 -6.35 28.10
CA ILE A 121 -25.96 -6.49 29.14
C ILE A 121 -25.65 -5.66 30.38
N ASN A 122 -24.82 -4.61 30.21
CA ASN A 122 -24.44 -3.65 31.25
C ASN A 122 -23.69 -4.25 32.46
N ILE A 123 -22.95 -5.35 32.26
CA ILE A 123 -22.01 -5.87 33.25
C ILE A 123 -20.60 -5.42 32.85
N PRO A 124 -19.99 -4.44 33.56
CA PRO A 124 -18.68 -3.90 33.20
C PRO A 124 -17.60 -4.96 33.19
N CYS A 125 -17.12 -5.32 32.00
CA CYS A 125 -16.12 -6.35 31.80
C CYS A 125 -14.93 -5.88 30.97
N ALA A 126 -13.72 -6.00 31.50
CA ALA A 126 -12.46 -5.72 30.80
C ALA A 126 -11.78 -6.99 30.27
N THR A 127 -10.88 -6.85 29.31
CA THR A 127 -10.01 -7.94 28.82
C THR A 127 -8.56 -7.66 29.16
N ILE A 128 -7.78 -8.70 29.48
CA ILE A 128 -6.31 -8.66 29.54
C ILE A 128 -5.78 -9.78 28.64
N GLY A 129 -5.05 -9.43 27.58
CA GLY A 129 -4.62 -10.42 26.60
C GLY A 129 -3.65 -9.93 25.55
N THR A 130 -3.59 -10.64 24.42
CA THR A 130 -2.69 -10.33 23.30
C THR A 130 -2.92 -8.92 22.74
N LEU A 131 -4.16 -8.42 22.78
CA LEU A 131 -4.52 -7.08 22.31
C LEU A 131 -4.35 -5.98 23.38
N GLY A 132 -3.72 -6.30 24.51
CA GLY A 132 -3.55 -5.40 25.66
C GLY A 132 -4.71 -5.49 26.65
N THR A 133 -4.83 -4.45 27.48
CA THR A 133 -5.90 -4.33 28.46
C THR A 133 -6.99 -3.40 27.94
N ILE A 134 -8.15 -3.95 27.57
CA ILE A 134 -9.24 -3.18 26.95
C ILE A 134 -10.40 -3.03 27.93
N LEU A 135 -10.85 -1.79 28.11
CA LEU A 135 -11.97 -1.43 28.97
C LEU A 135 -13.32 -1.50 28.23
N PRO A 136 -14.45 -1.53 28.96
CA PRO A 136 -15.77 -1.43 28.35
C PRO A 136 -15.96 -0.23 27.42
N SER A 137 -15.25 0.89 27.70
CA SER A 137 -15.24 2.10 26.87
C SER A 137 -14.53 1.93 25.52
N GLY A 138 -13.77 0.84 25.33
CA GLY A 138 -12.88 0.63 24.20
C GLY A 138 -11.47 1.22 24.39
N GLU A 139 -11.21 1.94 25.49
CA GLU A 139 -9.88 2.41 25.85
C GLU A 139 -8.93 1.23 26.08
N ASN A 140 -7.75 1.28 25.46
CA ASN A 140 -6.69 0.28 25.64
C ASN A 140 -5.59 0.85 26.53
N LEU A 141 -5.36 0.22 27.70
CA LEU A 141 -4.31 0.60 28.65
C LEU A 141 -2.93 0.03 28.28
N GLY A 142 -2.83 -0.63 27.13
CA GLY A 142 -1.61 -1.25 26.63
C GLY A 142 -1.33 -2.64 27.22
N GLY A 143 -0.16 -3.18 26.89
CA GLY A 143 0.31 -4.50 27.31
C GLY A 143 1.13 -5.18 26.19
N SER A 144 2.25 -5.81 26.56
CA SER A 144 3.19 -6.44 25.61
C SER A 144 3.13 -7.97 25.59
N LEU A 145 2.53 -8.58 26.62
CA LEU A 145 2.47 -10.03 26.80
C LEU A 145 1.02 -10.51 26.82
N THR A 146 0.77 -11.68 26.23
CA THR A 146 -0.57 -12.33 26.29
C THR A 146 -1.03 -12.54 27.74
N THR A 147 -0.10 -12.89 28.62
CA THR A 147 -0.29 -12.87 30.08
C THR A 147 0.78 -11.96 30.66
N PRO A 148 0.45 -10.77 31.20
CA PRO A 148 1.42 -9.86 31.80
C PRO A 148 2.21 -10.52 32.93
N ASP A 149 3.34 -9.94 33.32
CA ASP A 149 4.07 -10.41 34.50
C ASP A 149 3.23 -10.28 35.78
N VAL A 150 3.61 -11.01 36.83
CA VAL A 150 2.82 -11.11 38.07
C VAL A 150 2.55 -9.75 38.72
N LEU A 151 3.52 -8.82 38.72
CA LEU A 151 3.32 -7.50 39.35
C LEU A 151 2.37 -6.65 38.50
N SER A 152 2.53 -6.70 37.17
CA SER A 152 1.65 -6.01 36.24
C SER A 152 0.21 -6.54 36.30
N VAL A 153 -0.02 -7.86 36.41
CA VAL A 153 -1.37 -8.42 36.54
C VAL A 153 -2.09 -7.83 37.74
N HIS A 154 -1.47 -7.88 38.94
CA HIS A 154 -2.09 -7.34 40.15
C HIS A 154 -2.31 -5.82 40.09
N ARG A 155 -1.36 -5.06 39.53
CA ARG A 155 -1.51 -3.61 39.29
C ARG A 155 -2.66 -3.28 38.35
N ILE A 156 -2.79 -4.04 37.26
CA ILE A 156 -3.89 -3.88 36.30
C ILE A 156 -5.21 -4.20 36.99
N LEU A 157 -5.32 -5.32 37.71
CA LEU A 157 -6.53 -5.67 38.44
C LEU A 157 -6.95 -4.58 39.44
N ALA A 158 -6.00 -3.99 40.17
CA ALA A 158 -6.30 -2.87 41.07
C ALA A 158 -6.80 -1.63 40.33
N THR A 159 -6.20 -1.30 39.18
CA THR A 159 -6.68 -0.24 38.30
C THR A 159 -8.12 -0.51 37.83
N LEU A 160 -8.44 -1.75 37.45
CA LEU A 160 -9.77 -2.14 37.00
C LEU A 160 -10.81 -2.00 38.13
N VAL A 161 -10.47 -2.45 39.35
CA VAL A 161 -11.31 -2.26 40.54
C VAL A 161 -11.56 -0.77 40.81
N ALA A 162 -10.51 0.06 40.75
CA ALA A 162 -10.64 1.50 40.94
C ALA A 162 -11.52 2.18 39.86
N ARG A 163 -11.58 1.61 38.65
CA ARG A 163 -12.47 2.04 37.56
C ARG A 163 -13.87 1.42 37.61
N GLY A 164 -14.22 0.69 38.66
CA GLY A 164 -15.54 0.09 38.85
C GLY A 164 -15.84 -1.08 37.92
N ILE A 165 -14.82 -1.78 37.43
CA ILE A 165 -15.00 -2.98 36.61
C ILE A 165 -15.35 -4.18 37.51
N GLU A 166 -16.37 -4.94 37.14
CA GLU A 166 -16.89 -6.06 37.94
C GLU A 166 -16.28 -7.41 37.54
N ILE A 167 -16.00 -7.59 36.24
CA ILE A 167 -15.48 -8.84 35.69
C ILE A 167 -14.26 -8.56 34.80
N VAL A 168 -13.27 -9.44 34.80
CA VAL A 168 -12.15 -9.39 33.86
C VAL A 168 -11.89 -10.74 33.25
N THR A 169 -11.76 -10.78 31.93
CA THR A 169 -11.28 -11.98 31.22
C THR A 169 -9.79 -11.87 30.97
N ILE A 170 -9.02 -12.88 31.36
CA ILE A 170 -7.57 -12.93 31.21
C ILE A 170 -7.18 -14.09 30.30
N GLU A 171 -6.38 -13.82 29.27
CA GLU A 171 -5.72 -14.87 28.50
C GLU A 171 -4.58 -15.50 29.31
N ALA A 172 -4.75 -16.77 29.69
CA ALA A 172 -3.78 -17.53 30.47
C ALA A 172 -2.92 -18.40 29.54
N SER A 173 -1.81 -17.84 29.05
CA SER A 173 -0.82 -18.57 28.25
C SER A 173 -0.13 -19.66 29.10
N SER A 174 0.31 -20.77 28.48
CA SER A 174 1.01 -21.83 29.22
C SER A 174 2.30 -21.32 29.86
N ILE A 175 3.05 -20.49 29.14
CA ILE A 175 4.27 -19.83 29.65
C ILE A 175 3.92 -18.94 30.84
N GLY A 176 2.83 -18.17 30.76
CA GLY A 176 2.39 -17.31 31.86
C GLY A 176 1.98 -18.11 33.10
N ILE A 177 1.28 -19.23 32.91
CA ILE A 177 0.88 -20.13 33.99
C ILE A 177 2.12 -20.76 34.64
N GLU A 178 3.04 -21.33 33.85
CA GLU A 178 4.24 -22.00 34.37
C GLU A 178 5.21 -21.04 35.07
N GLN A 179 5.33 -19.80 34.58
CA GLN A 179 6.18 -18.78 35.21
C GLN A 179 5.57 -18.15 36.46
N GLY A 180 4.38 -18.58 36.90
CA GLY A 180 3.72 -18.03 38.08
C GLY A 180 3.15 -16.61 37.87
N ARG A 181 2.88 -16.21 36.61
CA ARG A 181 2.38 -14.85 36.33
C ARG A 181 0.98 -14.58 36.88
N LEU A 182 0.24 -15.65 37.18
CA LEU A 182 -1.09 -15.59 37.81
C LEU A 182 -1.04 -15.98 39.29
N ASP A 183 0.14 -16.01 39.92
CA ASP A 183 0.26 -16.36 41.34
C ASP A 183 -0.52 -15.38 42.22
N SER A 184 -1.21 -15.94 43.22
CA SER A 184 -2.12 -15.24 44.12
C SER A 184 -3.32 -14.52 43.47
N VAL A 185 -3.53 -14.66 42.16
CA VAL A 185 -4.79 -14.24 41.51
C VAL A 185 -5.89 -15.25 41.86
N GLN A 186 -6.97 -14.77 42.46
CA GLN A 186 -8.19 -15.54 42.72
C GLN A 186 -9.00 -15.66 41.43
N ILE A 187 -9.01 -16.85 40.84
CA ILE A 187 -9.71 -17.14 39.59
C ILE A 187 -11.02 -17.83 39.93
N LYS A 188 -12.14 -17.26 39.46
CA LYS A 188 -13.48 -17.83 39.70
C LYS A 188 -13.90 -18.81 38.60
N ILE A 189 -13.63 -18.45 37.35
CA ILE A 189 -14.03 -19.25 36.18
C ILE A 189 -12.79 -19.55 35.33
N ALA A 190 -12.62 -20.80 34.92
CA ALA A 190 -11.56 -21.20 33.99
C ALA A 190 -12.14 -21.85 32.73
N GLY A 191 -11.59 -21.53 31.56
CA GLY A 191 -12.02 -22.10 30.28
C GLY A 191 -10.86 -22.74 29.52
N PHE A 192 -11.07 -23.93 28.96
CA PHE A 192 -10.14 -24.63 28.08
C PHE A 192 -10.68 -24.71 26.65
N THR A 193 -9.93 -24.19 25.67
CA THR A 193 -10.35 -24.19 24.25
C THR A 193 -9.91 -25.43 23.47
N ASN A 194 -8.60 -25.72 23.41
CA ASN A 194 -7.98 -26.85 22.69
C ASN A 194 -6.49 -26.95 23.02
N LEU A 195 -5.87 -28.08 22.67
CA LEU A 195 -4.42 -28.31 22.72
C LEU A 195 -3.91 -28.94 21.41
N THR A 196 -3.24 -28.13 20.60
CA THR A 196 -2.49 -28.57 19.40
C THR A 196 -0.99 -28.27 19.55
N LEU A 197 -0.17 -28.82 18.64
CA LEU A 197 1.28 -28.65 18.63
C LEU A 197 1.68 -27.17 18.57
N ASP A 198 2.26 -26.64 19.65
CA ASP A 198 2.75 -25.25 19.74
C ASP A 198 3.71 -25.13 20.93
N HIS A 199 4.54 -24.07 20.95
CA HIS A 199 5.44 -23.71 22.06
C HIS A 199 6.40 -24.83 22.55
N LEU A 200 6.73 -25.81 21.71
CA LEU A 200 7.65 -26.89 22.09
C LEU A 200 9.12 -26.44 22.23
N ASP A 201 9.46 -25.29 21.67
CA ASP A 201 10.73 -24.59 21.91
C ASP A 201 10.91 -24.23 23.39
N TYR A 202 9.80 -24.01 24.11
CA TYR A 202 9.78 -23.74 25.53
C TYR A 202 9.46 -24.99 26.37
N HIS A 203 8.34 -25.67 26.08
CA HIS A 203 7.81 -26.78 26.89
C HIS A 203 8.53 -28.11 26.67
N LYS A 204 9.40 -28.25 25.66
CA LYS A 204 10.16 -29.46 25.30
C LYS A 204 9.34 -30.67 24.85
N SER A 205 8.13 -30.88 25.39
CA SER A 205 7.22 -31.97 25.07
C SER A 205 5.75 -31.52 25.12
N MET A 206 4.88 -32.23 24.39
CA MET A 206 3.43 -31.99 24.44
C MET A 206 2.82 -32.30 25.80
N GLN A 207 3.44 -33.21 26.56
CA GLN A 207 3.00 -33.56 27.91
C GLN A 207 3.25 -32.41 28.88
N GLU A 208 4.46 -31.86 28.92
CA GLU A 208 4.79 -30.68 29.74
C GLU A 208 3.87 -29.49 29.39
N TYR A 209 3.61 -29.30 28.09
CA TYR A 209 2.69 -28.25 27.62
C TYR A 209 1.25 -28.44 28.11
N GLU A 210 0.74 -29.68 28.12
CA GLU A 210 -0.57 -30.01 28.69
C GLU A 210 -0.60 -29.83 30.20
N GLU A 211 0.43 -30.28 30.91
CA GLU A 211 0.55 -30.18 32.37
C GLU A 211 0.55 -28.72 32.83
N ALA A 212 1.28 -27.85 32.12
CA ALA A 212 1.28 -26.41 32.35
C ALA A 212 -0.15 -25.83 32.29
N LYS A 213 -0.93 -26.14 31.26
CA LYS A 213 -2.33 -25.66 31.16
C LYS A 213 -3.26 -26.33 32.18
N THR A 214 -3.05 -27.61 32.46
CA THR A 214 -3.84 -28.38 33.44
C THR A 214 -3.76 -27.72 34.82
N SER A 215 -2.60 -27.18 35.20
CA SER A 215 -2.40 -26.54 36.50
C SER A 215 -3.38 -25.40 36.79
N LEU A 216 -3.89 -24.71 35.75
CA LEU A 216 -4.93 -23.67 35.90
C LEU A 216 -6.20 -24.25 36.55
N PHE A 217 -6.57 -25.47 36.20
CA PHE A 217 -7.80 -26.15 36.64
C PHE A 217 -7.64 -26.92 37.96
N LEU A 218 -6.43 -26.93 38.52
CA LEU A 218 -6.10 -27.52 39.82
C LEU A 218 -6.03 -26.49 40.94
N ARG A 219 -6.27 -25.22 40.63
CA ARG A 219 -6.28 -24.11 41.59
C ARG A 219 -7.52 -24.20 42.48
N ASP A 220 -7.33 -23.93 43.76
CA ASP A 220 -8.44 -23.85 44.71
C ASP A 220 -9.27 -22.57 44.49
N GLY A 221 -10.55 -22.60 44.85
CA GLY A 221 -11.46 -21.44 44.71
C GLY A 221 -12.12 -21.30 43.33
N LEU A 222 -11.87 -22.22 42.39
CA LEU A 222 -12.60 -22.26 41.12
C LEU A 222 -14.08 -22.62 41.33
N GLU A 223 -14.96 -21.71 40.98
CA GLU A 223 -16.42 -21.89 41.01
C GLU A 223 -16.87 -22.75 39.82
N CYS A 224 -16.32 -22.49 38.63
CA CYS A 224 -16.65 -23.23 37.41
C CYS A 224 -15.45 -23.43 36.48
N ALA A 225 -15.35 -24.61 35.87
CA ALA A 225 -14.43 -24.88 34.78
C ALA A 225 -15.15 -25.43 33.54
N ILE A 226 -14.81 -24.90 32.36
CA ILE A 226 -15.49 -25.21 31.09
C ILE A 226 -14.48 -25.83 30.11
N PHE A 227 -14.81 -26.99 29.54
CA PHE A 227 -13.87 -27.79 28.77
C PHE A 227 -14.41 -28.20 27.40
N ASN A 228 -13.56 -28.08 26.37
CA ASN A 228 -13.79 -28.75 25.10
C ASN A 228 -13.61 -30.27 25.25
N LEU A 229 -14.68 -31.03 25.15
CA LEU A 229 -14.64 -32.49 25.30
C LEU A 229 -14.42 -33.24 23.98
N ASP A 230 -14.29 -32.51 22.86
CA ASP A 230 -13.84 -33.08 21.58
C ASP A 230 -12.31 -33.05 21.48
N ASP A 231 -11.63 -32.42 22.44
CA ASP A 231 -10.18 -32.44 22.61
C ASP A 231 -9.80 -33.41 23.73
N MET A 232 -8.89 -34.35 23.43
CA MET A 232 -8.47 -35.38 24.40
C MET A 232 -7.78 -34.80 25.64
N ALA A 233 -7.05 -33.68 25.50
CA ALA A 233 -6.49 -32.98 26.66
C ALA A 233 -7.62 -32.35 27.48
N GLY A 234 -8.65 -31.80 26.84
CA GLY A 234 -9.83 -31.28 27.51
C GLY A 234 -10.58 -32.34 28.32
N VAL A 235 -10.72 -33.56 27.78
CA VAL A 235 -11.27 -34.71 28.52
C VAL A 235 -10.42 -35.02 29.76
N ARG A 236 -9.08 -35.07 29.63
CA ARG A 236 -8.19 -35.34 30.78
C ARG A 236 -8.22 -34.22 31.82
N MET A 237 -8.30 -32.97 31.41
CA MET A 237 -8.41 -31.82 32.31
C MET A 237 -9.77 -31.80 33.03
N TYR A 238 -10.85 -32.16 32.34
CA TYR A 238 -12.18 -32.30 32.93
C TYR A 238 -12.20 -33.30 34.10
N GLU A 239 -11.55 -34.46 33.95
CA GLU A 239 -11.48 -35.46 35.03
C GLU A 239 -10.61 -35.04 36.21
N LYS A 240 -9.57 -34.22 35.96
CA LYS A 240 -8.62 -33.77 37.00
C LYS A 240 -9.04 -32.49 37.71
N SER A 241 -10.00 -31.74 37.16
CA SER A 241 -10.32 -30.40 37.64
C SER A 241 -10.86 -30.41 39.08
N LYS A 242 -10.40 -29.43 39.87
CA LYS A 242 -10.87 -29.18 41.24
C LYS A 242 -11.99 -28.13 41.32
N ALA A 243 -12.52 -27.66 40.18
CA ALA A 243 -13.59 -26.68 40.20
C ALA A 243 -14.86 -27.25 40.84
N SER A 244 -15.64 -26.37 41.49
CA SER A 244 -16.90 -26.76 42.13
C SER A 244 -17.93 -27.29 41.13
N ARG A 245 -17.85 -26.81 39.87
CA ARG A 245 -18.70 -27.25 38.76
C ARG A 245 -17.87 -27.38 37.48
N ASN A 246 -17.96 -28.54 36.82
CA ASN A 246 -17.38 -28.75 35.49
C ASN A 246 -18.48 -28.75 34.43
N LEU A 247 -18.27 -28.01 33.33
CA LEU A 247 -19.15 -27.97 32.17
C LEU A 247 -18.38 -28.43 30.93
N GLY A 248 -18.84 -29.49 30.28
CA GLY A 248 -18.29 -29.95 29.01
C GLY A 248 -19.03 -29.37 27.81
N TYR A 249 -18.31 -28.99 26.76
CA TYR A 249 -18.90 -28.68 25.45
C TYR A 249 -18.36 -29.56 24.32
N SER A 250 -19.20 -29.80 23.30
CA SER A 250 -18.89 -30.70 22.18
C SER A 250 -19.77 -30.41 20.96
N ILE A 251 -19.23 -30.61 19.76
CA ILE A 251 -19.98 -30.70 18.51
C ILE A 251 -20.00 -32.14 17.95
N LEU A 252 -19.23 -33.06 18.54
CA LEU A 252 -19.15 -34.49 18.16
C LEU A 252 -19.99 -35.40 19.06
N SER A 253 -20.95 -34.85 19.80
CA SER A 253 -21.89 -35.61 20.64
C SER A 253 -21.23 -36.42 21.77
N ASN A 254 -20.32 -35.79 22.53
CA ASN A 254 -19.75 -36.37 23.75
C ASN A 254 -20.82 -36.47 24.86
N SER A 255 -20.95 -37.64 25.51
CA SER A 255 -21.99 -37.88 26.53
C SER A 255 -21.84 -37.06 27.82
N LYS A 256 -20.64 -36.54 28.10
CA LYS A 256 -20.39 -35.63 29.24
C LYS A 256 -20.59 -34.15 28.87
N ALA A 257 -20.84 -33.83 27.59
CA ALA A 257 -21.06 -32.47 27.16
C ALA A 257 -22.52 -32.05 27.40
N VAL A 258 -22.72 -31.02 28.21
CA VAL A 258 -24.03 -30.41 28.48
C VAL A 258 -24.27 -29.16 27.64
N ILE A 259 -23.22 -28.69 26.95
CA ILE A 259 -23.26 -27.60 25.99
C ILE A 259 -22.93 -28.17 24.61
N THR A 260 -23.88 -28.22 23.68
CA THR A 260 -23.65 -28.84 22.37
C THR A 260 -24.14 -28.01 21.21
N ALA A 261 -23.55 -28.22 20.03
CA ALA A 261 -24.07 -27.71 18.77
C ALA A 261 -24.45 -28.86 17.84
N SER A 262 -25.65 -28.81 17.26
CA SER A 262 -26.16 -29.76 16.27
C SER A 262 -26.64 -29.05 15.02
N GLU A 263 -26.90 -29.79 13.94
CA GLU A 263 -27.42 -29.24 12.67
C GLU A 263 -26.54 -28.09 12.15
N LEU A 264 -25.22 -28.35 12.07
CA LEU A 264 -24.25 -27.35 11.66
C LEU A 264 -24.37 -27.08 10.16
N GLU A 265 -24.78 -25.86 9.83
CA GLU A 265 -24.83 -25.35 8.48
C GLU A 265 -23.80 -24.25 8.30
N PHE A 266 -23.08 -24.35 7.19
CA PHE A 266 -22.05 -23.41 6.81
C PHE A 266 -22.53 -22.63 5.60
N HIS A 267 -22.41 -21.31 5.67
CA HIS A 267 -22.71 -20.40 4.58
C HIS A 267 -21.44 -19.63 4.22
N ASP A 268 -21.42 -19.03 3.04
CA ASP A 268 -20.31 -18.16 2.64
C ASP A 268 -20.31 -16.81 3.40
N TYR A 269 -21.44 -16.45 4.02
CA TYR A 269 -21.62 -15.27 4.87
C TYR A 269 -21.67 -15.55 6.39
N GLY A 270 -21.53 -16.80 6.83
CA GLY A 270 -21.63 -17.14 8.26
C GLY A 270 -21.93 -18.60 8.59
N LEU A 271 -22.50 -18.82 9.78
CA LEU A 271 -22.83 -20.13 10.33
C LEU A 271 -24.25 -20.12 10.89
N SER A 272 -24.99 -21.22 10.70
CA SER A 272 -26.22 -21.54 11.44
C SER A 272 -26.08 -22.88 12.15
N PHE A 273 -26.54 -22.97 13.39
CA PHE A 273 -26.57 -24.23 14.14
C PHE A 273 -27.56 -24.15 15.31
N ASN A 274 -27.99 -25.31 15.80
CA ASN A 274 -28.78 -25.41 17.02
C ASN A 274 -27.85 -25.55 18.23
N ILE A 275 -27.96 -24.64 19.19
CA ILE A 275 -27.22 -24.69 20.46
C ILE A 275 -28.10 -25.29 21.56
N GLN A 276 -27.56 -26.26 22.29
CA GLN A 276 -28.12 -26.78 23.54
C GLN A 276 -27.27 -26.29 24.70
N LEU A 277 -27.92 -25.68 25.69
CA LEU A 277 -27.35 -25.27 26.97
C LEU A 277 -28.06 -26.01 28.12
N PRO A 278 -27.53 -25.99 29.35
CA PRO A 278 -28.18 -26.64 30.50
C PRO A 278 -29.63 -26.18 30.73
N GLU A 279 -29.95 -24.93 30.39
CA GLU A 279 -31.26 -24.32 30.65
C GLU A 279 -32.23 -24.34 29.46
N GLY A 280 -31.77 -24.73 28.26
CA GLY A 280 -32.62 -24.71 27.07
C GLY A 280 -31.89 -24.88 25.75
N LYS A 281 -32.65 -24.91 24.65
CA LYS A 281 -32.18 -25.05 23.27
C LYS A 281 -32.64 -23.86 22.44
N SER A 282 -31.81 -23.40 21.52
CA SER A 282 -32.19 -22.34 20.56
C SER A 282 -31.37 -22.45 19.27
N GLN A 283 -31.76 -21.71 18.24
CA GLN A 283 -31.04 -21.64 16.97
C GLN A 283 -30.13 -20.40 16.94
N VAL A 284 -28.87 -20.60 16.58
CA VAL A 284 -27.87 -19.56 16.41
C VAL A 284 -27.65 -19.28 14.94
N ILE A 285 -27.61 -17.99 14.58
CA ILE A 285 -27.15 -17.52 13.28
C ILE A 285 -26.08 -16.46 13.54
N THR A 286 -24.89 -16.62 12.97
CA THR A 286 -23.76 -15.71 13.19
C THR A 286 -23.01 -15.44 11.89
N ARG A 287 -22.29 -14.31 11.81
CA ARG A 287 -21.44 -13.95 10.67
C ARG A 287 -19.98 -14.41 10.81
N LEU A 288 -19.68 -15.17 11.87
CA LEU A 288 -18.36 -15.75 12.06
C LEU A 288 -18.13 -16.85 11.04
N ALA A 289 -16.93 -16.96 10.49
CA ALA A 289 -16.54 -18.02 9.57
C ALA A 289 -15.78 -19.14 10.30
N GLY A 290 -15.87 -20.36 9.78
CA GLY A 290 -15.06 -21.50 10.20
C GLY A 290 -15.61 -22.27 11.41
N ARG A 291 -15.50 -23.61 11.33
CA ARG A 291 -15.99 -24.55 12.37
C ARG A 291 -15.41 -24.28 13.77
N HIS A 292 -14.14 -23.86 13.86
CA HIS A 292 -13.49 -23.59 15.14
C HIS A 292 -14.19 -22.49 15.95
N ASN A 293 -14.87 -21.55 15.28
CA ASN A 293 -15.63 -20.51 15.97
C ASN A 293 -16.90 -21.05 16.64
N ILE A 294 -17.44 -22.18 16.20
CA ILE A 294 -18.54 -22.86 16.92
C ILE A 294 -18.04 -23.31 18.30
N TYR A 295 -16.86 -23.95 18.39
CA TYR A 295 -16.26 -24.31 19.68
C TYR A 295 -16.02 -23.10 20.59
N ASN A 296 -15.48 -22.01 20.04
CA ASN A 296 -15.26 -20.77 20.78
C ASN A 296 -16.60 -20.21 21.31
N LEU A 297 -17.65 -20.18 20.48
CA LEU A 297 -18.98 -19.72 20.88
C LEU A 297 -19.61 -20.62 21.94
N LEU A 298 -19.39 -21.93 21.90
CA LEU A 298 -19.87 -22.84 22.94
C LEU A 298 -19.17 -22.58 24.29
N LEU A 299 -17.87 -22.27 24.29
CA LEU A 299 -17.17 -21.86 25.51
C LEU A 299 -17.70 -20.52 26.04
N VAL A 300 -17.90 -19.53 25.16
CA VAL A 300 -18.52 -18.23 25.54
C VAL A 300 -19.92 -18.46 26.14
N ALA A 301 -20.76 -19.25 25.48
CA ALA A 301 -22.10 -19.58 25.95
C ALA A 301 -22.06 -20.33 27.29
N GLY A 302 -21.07 -21.20 27.52
CA GLY A 302 -20.86 -21.88 28.79
C GLY A 302 -20.54 -20.92 29.93
N VAL A 303 -19.69 -19.92 29.68
CA VAL A 303 -19.37 -18.87 30.66
C VAL A 303 -20.62 -18.04 30.98
N LEU A 304 -21.34 -17.57 29.95
CA LEU A 304 -22.54 -16.75 30.12
C LEU A 304 -23.66 -17.53 30.82
N SER A 305 -23.84 -18.81 30.49
CA SER A 305 -24.82 -19.68 31.15
C SER A 305 -24.46 -19.90 32.62
N HIS A 306 -23.18 -20.07 32.97
CA HIS A 306 -22.76 -20.15 34.38
C HIS A 306 -23.03 -18.84 35.14
N LEU A 307 -22.94 -17.70 34.47
CA LEU A 307 -23.30 -16.38 35.00
C LEU A 307 -24.82 -16.10 34.99
N ASN A 308 -25.65 -17.13 34.75
CA ASN A 308 -27.11 -17.07 34.74
C ASN A 308 -27.70 -16.14 33.66
N VAL A 309 -27.02 -15.98 32.52
CA VAL A 309 -27.60 -15.30 31.35
C VAL A 309 -28.53 -16.29 30.63
N SER A 310 -29.76 -15.87 30.33
CA SER A 310 -30.75 -16.75 29.67
C SER A 310 -30.32 -17.18 28.28
N VAL A 311 -30.80 -18.34 27.82
CA VAL A 311 -30.47 -18.91 26.51
C VAL A 311 -30.84 -17.96 25.37
N GLU A 312 -31.99 -17.30 25.46
CA GLU A 312 -32.45 -16.33 24.48
C GLU A 312 -31.46 -15.17 24.38
N LYS A 313 -31.02 -14.65 25.53
CA LYS A 313 -30.08 -13.53 25.55
C LYS A 313 -28.70 -13.91 25.04
N ILE A 314 -28.23 -15.11 25.37
CA ILE A 314 -26.96 -15.66 24.83
C ILE A 314 -27.01 -15.70 23.31
N VAL A 315 -28.10 -16.20 22.72
CA VAL A 315 -28.25 -16.32 21.26
C VAL A 315 -28.32 -14.95 20.59
N GLU A 316 -29.07 -14.00 21.17
CA GLU A 316 -29.11 -12.60 20.70
C GLU A 316 -27.70 -11.99 20.67
N ILE A 317 -26.94 -12.18 21.75
CA ILE A 317 -25.56 -11.69 21.84
C ILE A 317 -24.70 -12.33 20.76
N ILE A 318 -24.71 -13.67 20.64
CA ILE A 318 -23.90 -14.40 19.67
C ILE A 318 -24.19 -13.96 18.24
N ALA A 319 -25.45 -13.65 17.90
CA ALA A 319 -25.82 -13.14 16.58
C ALA A 319 -25.19 -11.77 16.25
N THR A 320 -24.90 -10.96 17.27
CA THR A 320 -24.26 -9.64 17.13
C THR A 320 -22.73 -9.67 17.24
N ILE A 321 -22.15 -10.80 17.65
CA ILE A 321 -20.71 -10.97 17.73
C ILE A 321 -20.09 -10.76 16.33
N ARG A 322 -18.95 -10.09 16.33
CA ARG A 322 -18.12 -9.86 15.14
C ARG A 322 -16.77 -10.54 15.36
N PRO A 323 -16.07 -10.91 14.28
CA PRO A 323 -14.70 -11.40 14.40
C PRO A 323 -13.86 -10.41 15.21
N VAL A 324 -12.98 -10.94 16.06
CA VAL A 324 -11.98 -10.11 16.74
C VAL A 324 -11.09 -9.46 15.67
N PRO A 325 -10.67 -8.19 15.84
CA PRO A 325 -9.77 -7.53 14.90
C PRO A 325 -8.60 -8.45 14.50
N GLY A 326 -8.39 -8.59 13.19
CA GLY A 326 -7.32 -9.41 12.64
C GLY A 326 -7.48 -10.93 12.76
N ARG A 327 -8.67 -11.46 13.08
CA ARG A 327 -8.93 -12.90 13.14
C ARG A 327 -10.02 -13.31 12.15
N LEU A 328 -9.63 -13.92 11.04
CA LEU A 328 -10.49 -14.33 9.90
C LEU A 328 -11.60 -13.30 9.62
N LYS A 329 -11.20 -12.03 9.53
CA LYS A 329 -12.11 -10.91 9.28
C LYS A 329 -12.45 -10.87 7.80
N LEU A 330 -13.70 -11.14 7.44
CA LEU A 330 -14.19 -10.89 6.09
C LEU A 330 -14.13 -9.38 5.80
N VAL A 331 -13.46 -9.00 4.71
CA VAL A 331 -13.41 -7.62 4.20
C VAL A 331 -14.72 -7.36 3.47
N ASP A 332 -15.70 -6.86 4.22
CA ASP A 332 -16.99 -6.48 3.68
C ASP A 332 -16.92 -5.08 3.08
N ILE A 333 -17.32 -4.91 1.82
CA ILE A 333 -17.51 -3.59 1.20
C ILE A 333 -18.99 -3.18 1.12
N GLN A 334 -19.96 -3.88 1.73
CA GLN A 334 -21.36 -3.44 1.83
C GLN A 334 -21.51 -2.32 2.90
N PRO A 335 -22.38 -1.30 2.65
CA PRO A 335 -23.83 -1.43 2.52
C PRO A 335 -24.38 -0.94 1.17
N PHE A 336 -23.60 -1.00 0.10
CA PHE A 336 -24.03 -0.44 -1.18
C PHE A 336 -25.06 -1.35 -1.86
N SER A 337 -26.27 -0.85 -2.12
CA SER A 337 -27.36 -1.56 -2.78
C SER A 337 -27.13 -1.73 -4.29
N SER A 338 -25.92 -2.11 -4.69
CA SER A 338 -25.54 -2.30 -6.07
C SER A 338 -25.47 -3.78 -6.40
N SER A 339 -26.17 -4.20 -7.45
CA SER A 339 -26.10 -5.56 -8.00
C SER A 339 -24.67 -5.96 -8.38
N ARG A 340 -23.76 -4.99 -8.57
CA ARG A 340 -22.33 -5.22 -8.86
C ARG A 340 -21.57 -5.91 -7.71
N LEU A 341 -22.08 -5.83 -6.47
CA LEU A 341 -21.40 -6.40 -5.30
C LEU A 341 -21.69 -7.88 -5.03
N ILE A 342 -22.63 -8.48 -5.76
CA ILE A 342 -23.12 -9.85 -5.48
C ILE A 342 -22.16 -10.93 -6.03
N ASN A 343 -21.14 -10.54 -6.82
CA ASN A 343 -20.25 -11.46 -7.53
C ASN A 343 -18.75 -11.11 -7.35
N LEU A 344 -18.30 -10.93 -6.11
CA LEU A 344 -16.89 -10.67 -5.78
C LEU A 344 -16.27 -11.84 -5.02
N PRO A 345 -14.95 -12.06 -5.13
CA PRO A 345 -14.24 -13.03 -4.28
C PRO A 345 -14.40 -12.68 -2.80
N HIS A 346 -14.37 -13.68 -1.93
CA HIS A 346 -14.36 -13.45 -0.49
C HIS A 346 -12.93 -13.22 0.00
N VAL A 347 -12.66 -12.07 0.61
CA VAL A 347 -11.32 -11.72 1.11
C VAL A 347 -11.33 -11.69 2.64
N TYR A 348 -10.46 -12.46 3.26
CA TYR A 348 -10.31 -12.56 4.71
C TYR A 348 -8.95 -12.03 5.15
N VAL A 349 -8.91 -11.28 6.24
CA VAL A 349 -7.66 -10.81 6.88
C VAL A 349 -7.44 -11.55 8.20
N ASP A 350 -6.23 -12.09 8.41
CA ASP A 350 -5.88 -12.86 9.60
C ASP A 350 -4.44 -12.63 10.10
N TYR A 351 -4.22 -12.76 11.41
CA TYR A 351 -2.94 -12.58 12.09
C TYR A 351 -1.98 -13.78 11.98
N SER A 352 -2.34 -14.82 11.22
CA SER A 352 -1.55 -16.04 11.10
C SER A 352 -0.14 -15.79 10.51
N HIS A 353 0.87 -15.75 11.38
CA HIS A 353 2.27 -15.43 11.07
C HIS A 353 3.25 -16.56 11.44
N THR A 354 2.73 -17.76 11.70
CA THR A 354 3.48 -19.01 11.93
C THR A 354 2.96 -20.11 11.00
N PRO A 355 3.74 -21.17 10.70
CA PRO A 355 3.29 -22.24 9.81
C PRO A 355 1.97 -22.90 10.24
N ASP A 356 1.83 -23.27 11.52
CA ASP A 356 0.62 -23.91 12.04
C ASP A 356 -0.60 -22.98 12.00
N ALA A 357 -0.43 -21.72 12.42
CA ALA A 357 -1.51 -20.73 12.36
C ALA A 357 -2.00 -20.53 10.92
N LEU A 358 -1.07 -20.44 9.96
CA LEU A 358 -1.38 -20.28 8.54
C LEU A 358 -2.16 -21.48 8.00
N ALA A 359 -1.71 -22.72 8.28
CA ALA A 359 -2.43 -23.93 7.89
C ALA A 359 -3.86 -23.96 8.45
N ASN A 360 -4.00 -23.62 9.73
CA ASN A 360 -5.29 -23.63 10.42
C ASN A 360 -6.24 -22.56 9.87
N ALA A 361 -5.74 -21.36 9.54
CA ALA A 361 -6.53 -20.31 8.91
C ALA A 361 -7.01 -20.71 7.52
N ILE A 362 -6.15 -21.29 6.69
CA ILE A 362 -6.51 -21.79 5.34
C ILE A 362 -7.57 -22.90 5.47
N LYS A 363 -7.33 -23.89 6.34
CA LYS A 363 -8.27 -24.99 6.60
C LYS A 363 -9.62 -24.51 7.11
N ALA A 364 -9.65 -23.46 7.93
CA ALA A 364 -10.91 -22.88 8.40
C ALA A 364 -11.75 -22.29 7.26
N LEU A 365 -11.11 -21.80 6.19
CA LEU A 365 -11.75 -21.23 5.01
C LEU A 365 -12.04 -22.26 3.91
N GLU A 366 -11.56 -23.50 4.03
CA GLU A 366 -11.84 -24.59 3.09
C GLU A 366 -13.35 -24.83 2.92
N VAL A 367 -14.12 -24.71 4.00
CA VAL A 367 -15.58 -24.82 3.93
C VAL A 367 -16.20 -23.71 3.08
N VAL A 368 -15.71 -22.47 3.21
CA VAL A 368 -16.17 -21.32 2.43
C VAL A 368 -15.80 -21.51 0.96
N LYS A 369 -14.57 -21.93 0.66
CA LYS A 369 -14.11 -22.31 -0.68
C LYS A 369 -15.06 -23.33 -1.31
N ASN A 370 -15.38 -24.40 -0.60
CA ASN A 370 -16.21 -25.50 -1.10
C ASN A 370 -17.65 -25.06 -1.40
N ILE A 371 -18.26 -24.24 -0.54
CA ILE A 371 -19.61 -23.71 -0.78
C ILE A 371 -19.65 -22.84 -2.03
N ARG A 372 -18.61 -22.01 -2.23
CA ARG A 372 -18.53 -21.09 -3.37
C ARG A 372 -18.11 -21.76 -4.67
N GLY A 373 -17.49 -22.95 -4.59
CA GLY A 373 -16.98 -23.68 -5.75
C GLY A 373 -15.83 -22.96 -6.46
N GLY A 374 -14.98 -22.26 -5.70
CA GLY A 374 -13.81 -21.53 -6.22
C GLY A 374 -12.49 -22.07 -5.69
N LYS A 375 -11.42 -21.29 -5.90
CA LYS A 375 -10.09 -21.57 -5.36
C LYS A 375 -9.85 -20.90 -4.00
N MET A 376 -8.88 -21.41 -3.27
CA MET A 376 -8.32 -20.82 -2.07
C MET A 376 -6.96 -20.20 -2.39
N ALA A 377 -6.88 -18.88 -2.32
CA ALA A 377 -5.64 -18.12 -2.48
C ALA A 377 -5.11 -17.65 -1.12
N CYS A 378 -3.79 -17.62 -0.94
CA CYS A 378 -3.16 -17.12 0.28
C CYS A 378 -2.08 -16.06 -0.02
N VAL A 379 -2.27 -14.84 0.48
CA VAL A 379 -1.31 -13.74 0.46
C VAL A 379 -0.62 -13.66 1.82
N PHE A 380 0.70 -13.79 1.88
CA PHE A 380 1.41 -13.69 3.17
C PHE A 380 2.87 -13.22 3.01
N GLY A 381 3.45 -12.78 4.13
CA GLY A 381 4.85 -12.42 4.26
C GLY A 381 5.43 -12.89 5.59
N CYS A 382 6.72 -12.60 5.82
CA CYS A 382 7.39 -12.87 7.10
C CYS A 382 8.03 -11.59 7.63
N GLY A 383 7.99 -11.40 8.95
CA GLY A 383 8.67 -10.27 9.58
C GLY A 383 10.20 -10.45 9.61
N GLY A 384 10.95 -9.36 9.44
CA GLY A 384 12.39 -9.29 9.69
C GLY A 384 12.72 -9.18 11.18
N ASP A 385 13.98 -9.38 11.55
CA ASP A 385 14.50 -9.47 12.92
C ASP A 385 13.75 -10.51 13.77
N ARG A 386 13.36 -11.61 13.11
CA ARG A 386 12.65 -12.76 13.67
C ARG A 386 13.29 -14.05 13.19
N ASP A 387 12.83 -15.17 13.76
CA ASP A 387 13.27 -16.50 13.35
C ASP A 387 13.16 -16.69 11.84
N LYS A 388 14.30 -16.92 11.18
CA LYS A 388 14.40 -17.13 9.74
C LYS A 388 14.02 -18.54 9.34
N THR A 389 14.13 -19.51 10.25
CA THR A 389 13.91 -20.94 9.95
C THR A 389 12.46 -21.23 9.57
N LYS A 390 11.50 -20.43 10.07
CA LYS A 390 10.09 -20.55 9.71
C LYS A 390 9.74 -20.08 8.30
N ARG A 391 10.54 -19.19 7.69
CA ARG A 391 10.23 -18.54 6.38
C ARG A 391 9.94 -19.57 5.27
N PRO A 392 10.85 -20.52 4.96
CA PRO A 392 10.57 -21.55 3.96
C PRO A 392 9.47 -22.52 4.40
N VAL A 393 9.35 -22.81 5.70
CA VAL A 393 8.31 -23.72 6.21
C VAL A 393 6.91 -23.14 6.00
N MET A 394 6.72 -21.82 6.20
CA MET A 394 5.44 -21.15 5.93
C MET A 394 5.05 -21.25 4.46
N ALA A 395 5.99 -21.05 3.53
CA ALA A 395 5.72 -21.21 2.10
C ALA A 395 5.35 -22.64 1.73
N LYS A 396 6.05 -23.63 2.28
CA LYS A 396 5.74 -25.04 2.06
C LYS A 396 4.33 -25.37 2.50
N VAL A 397 3.95 -24.95 3.70
CA VAL A 397 2.60 -25.17 4.25
C VAL A 397 1.54 -24.46 3.41
N ALA A 398 1.77 -23.20 3.02
CA ALA A 398 0.85 -22.47 2.15
C ALA A 398 0.67 -23.18 0.81
N SER A 399 1.75 -23.66 0.18
CA SER A 399 1.69 -24.45 -1.07
C SER A 399 0.96 -25.79 -0.92
N GLU A 400 0.87 -26.33 0.29
CA GLU A 400 0.19 -27.61 0.56
C GLU A 400 -1.30 -27.42 0.90
N CYS A 401 -1.69 -26.26 1.44
CA CYS A 401 -3.05 -25.99 1.89
C CYS A 401 -3.87 -25.09 0.95
N ALA A 402 -3.23 -24.25 0.12
CA ALA A 402 -3.89 -23.32 -0.80
C ALA A 402 -3.67 -23.72 -2.27
N ASP A 403 -4.60 -23.35 -3.15
CA ASP A 403 -4.48 -23.60 -4.60
C ASP A 403 -3.52 -22.60 -5.27
N ASP A 404 -3.50 -21.35 -4.78
CA ASP A 404 -2.68 -20.26 -5.27
C ASP A 404 -2.03 -19.52 -4.08
N ILE A 405 -0.74 -19.17 -4.18
CA ILE A 405 -0.05 -18.41 -3.13
C ILE A 405 0.63 -17.16 -3.70
N TYR A 406 0.56 -16.10 -2.92
CA TYR A 406 1.10 -14.78 -3.21
C TYR A 406 2.05 -14.39 -2.08
N ILE A 407 3.32 -14.14 -2.43
CA ILE A 407 4.37 -13.94 -1.43
C ILE A 407 4.80 -12.48 -1.45
N THR A 408 4.85 -11.86 -0.27
CA THR A 408 5.17 -10.43 -0.16
C THR A 408 5.87 -10.08 1.16
N SER A 409 6.15 -8.80 1.37
CA SER A 409 6.69 -8.27 2.61
C SER A 409 5.61 -8.22 3.72
N ASP A 410 6.06 -8.39 4.97
CA ASP A 410 5.29 -8.08 6.18
C ASP A 410 5.93 -6.83 6.83
N ASN A 411 6.43 -6.90 8.06
CA ASN A 411 7.29 -5.89 8.67
C ASN A 411 8.76 -6.26 8.46
N PRO A 412 9.46 -5.73 7.44
CA PRO A 412 10.87 -6.07 7.20
C PRO A 412 11.80 -5.57 8.31
N ARG A 413 11.40 -4.56 9.09
CA ARG A 413 12.21 -3.95 10.15
C ARG A 413 13.57 -3.51 9.60
N THR A 414 14.68 -4.00 10.16
CA THR A 414 16.03 -3.63 9.69
C THR A 414 16.57 -4.56 8.61
N GLU A 415 15.88 -5.66 8.29
CA GLU A 415 16.27 -6.57 7.22
C GLU A 415 15.83 -6.07 5.83
N ASN A 416 16.61 -6.41 4.81
CA ASN A 416 16.21 -6.16 3.42
C ASN A 416 14.99 -7.01 3.05
N ALA A 417 13.92 -6.37 2.56
CA ALA A 417 12.67 -7.05 2.21
C ALA A 417 12.85 -8.11 1.09
N SER A 418 13.76 -7.87 0.14
CA SER A 418 14.07 -8.82 -0.93
C SER A 418 14.73 -10.09 -0.41
N ASP A 419 15.59 -9.99 0.61
CA ASP A 419 16.22 -11.15 1.23
C ASP A 419 15.20 -12.02 1.97
N ILE A 420 14.27 -11.39 2.70
CA ILE A 420 13.16 -12.09 3.34
C ILE A 420 12.30 -12.81 2.29
N LEU A 421 11.95 -12.11 1.20
CA LEU A 421 11.17 -12.68 0.10
C LEU A 421 11.87 -13.92 -0.48
N ASN A 422 13.16 -13.81 -0.76
CA ASN A 422 13.99 -14.90 -1.27
C ASN A 422 14.05 -16.10 -0.29
N ASP A 423 14.12 -15.85 1.03
CA ASP A 423 14.08 -16.89 2.05
C ASP A 423 12.74 -17.64 2.07
N ILE A 424 11.62 -16.93 1.92
CA ILE A 424 10.28 -17.54 1.84
C ILE A 424 10.18 -18.41 0.58
N LEU A 425 10.64 -17.89 -0.56
CA LEU A 425 10.59 -18.57 -1.87
C LEU A 425 11.34 -19.91 -1.89
N LYS A 426 12.39 -20.09 -1.09
CA LYS A 426 13.11 -21.38 -0.95
C LYS A 426 12.21 -22.54 -0.52
N GLY A 427 11.09 -22.26 0.15
CA GLY A 427 10.12 -23.28 0.57
C GLY A 427 8.89 -23.42 -0.31
N ALA A 428 8.68 -22.51 -1.28
CA ALA A 428 7.53 -22.53 -2.16
C ALA A 428 7.71 -23.58 -3.27
N LYS A 429 6.81 -24.56 -3.36
CA LYS A 429 6.81 -25.53 -4.49
C LYS A 429 6.33 -24.86 -5.78
N LYS A 430 5.31 -24.02 -5.64
CA LYS A 430 4.69 -23.21 -6.70
C LYS A 430 4.10 -21.98 -6.04
N TYR A 431 4.18 -20.85 -6.72
CA TYR A 431 3.51 -19.61 -6.34
C TYR A 431 2.99 -18.91 -7.60
N SER A 432 1.96 -18.09 -7.43
CA SER A 432 1.26 -17.43 -8.54
C SER A 432 1.84 -16.05 -8.79
N PHE A 433 2.30 -15.36 -7.75
CA PHE A 433 2.95 -14.06 -7.84
C PHE A 433 3.78 -13.76 -6.59
N SER A 434 4.88 -13.01 -6.74
CA SER A 434 5.68 -12.52 -5.60
C SER A 434 6.20 -11.12 -5.84
N HIS A 435 6.06 -10.23 -4.86
CA HIS A 435 6.58 -8.87 -4.95
C HIS A 435 6.76 -8.26 -3.55
N ILE A 436 7.79 -7.42 -3.37
CA ILE A 436 8.10 -6.81 -2.06
C ILE A 436 7.01 -5.86 -1.56
N ASP A 437 6.36 -5.13 -2.47
CA ASP A 437 5.21 -4.27 -2.15
C ASP A 437 3.96 -5.11 -1.82
N ARG A 438 3.53 -5.00 -0.56
CA ARG A 438 2.37 -5.71 -0.01
C ARG A 438 1.05 -5.22 -0.58
N ALA A 439 0.89 -3.91 -0.76
CA ALA A 439 -0.32 -3.33 -1.35
C ALA A 439 -0.49 -3.78 -2.80
N TYR A 440 0.58 -3.72 -3.59
CA TYR A 440 0.57 -4.22 -4.97
C TYR A 440 0.21 -5.71 -5.03
N THR A 441 0.78 -6.53 -4.14
CA THR A 441 0.49 -7.97 -4.09
C THR A 441 -0.96 -8.27 -3.73
N ILE A 442 -1.53 -7.55 -2.75
CA ILE A 442 -2.94 -7.69 -2.35
C ILE A 442 -3.87 -7.33 -3.52
N LEU A 443 -3.63 -6.17 -4.14
CA LEU A 443 -4.43 -5.72 -5.29
C LEU A 443 -4.31 -6.71 -6.46
N HIS A 444 -3.10 -7.19 -6.76
CA HIS A 444 -2.86 -8.17 -7.81
C HIS A 444 -3.60 -9.49 -7.54
N ALA A 445 -3.61 -9.99 -6.30
CA ALA A 445 -4.34 -11.20 -5.93
C ALA A 445 -5.85 -11.04 -6.14
N ILE A 446 -6.43 -9.91 -5.72
CA ILE A 446 -7.88 -9.66 -5.81
C ILE A 446 -8.32 -9.43 -7.26
N LEU A 447 -7.56 -8.66 -8.03
CA LEU A 447 -7.90 -8.33 -9.42
C LEU A 447 -7.83 -9.58 -10.33
N ASN A 448 -6.96 -10.54 -10.04
CA ASN A 448 -6.84 -11.79 -10.80
C ASN A 448 -7.77 -12.91 -10.31
N ALA A 449 -8.49 -12.72 -9.20
CA ALA A 449 -9.35 -13.76 -8.63
C ALA A 449 -10.69 -13.89 -9.37
N SER A 450 -11.18 -15.11 -9.50
CA SER A 450 -12.56 -15.39 -9.93
C SER A 450 -13.54 -14.95 -8.85
N LYS A 451 -14.77 -14.64 -9.25
CA LYS A 451 -15.85 -14.27 -8.32
C LYS A 451 -16.11 -15.33 -7.24
N ASN A 452 -15.86 -16.61 -7.52
CA ASN A 452 -16.10 -17.69 -6.57
C ASN A 452 -14.92 -17.94 -5.61
N ASP A 453 -13.77 -17.31 -5.84
CA ASP A 453 -12.57 -17.58 -5.07
C ASP A 453 -12.65 -17.01 -3.66
N THR A 454 -11.86 -17.61 -2.77
CA THR A 454 -11.63 -17.17 -1.39
C THR A 454 -10.16 -16.83 -1.23
N ILE A 455 -9.86 -15.64 -0.71
CA ILE A 455 -8.51 -15.12 -0.54
C ILE A 455 -8.27 -14.89 0.95
N LEU A 456 -7.20 -15.46 1.49
CA LEU A 456 -6.70 -15.15 2.83
C LEU A 456 -5.50 -14.21 2.71
N ILE A 457 -5.55 -13.06 3.37
CA ILE A 457 -4.42 -12.16 3.59
C ILE A 457 -3.95 -12.39 5.03
N ALA A 458 -2.78 -13.00 5.18
CA ALA A 458 -2.23 -13.43 6.46
C ALA A 458 -0.98 -12.64 6.86
N GLY A 459 -0.64 -12.71 8.15
CA GLY A 459 0.56 -12.12 8.77
C GLY A 459 0.24 -11.00 9.74
N LYS A 460 -0.31 -9.88 9.22
CA LYS A 460 -0.50 -8.63 9.99
C LYS A 460 -1.79 -8.57 10.80
N GLY A 461 -2.87 -9.18 10.31
CA GLY A 461 -4.15 -9.24 11.02
C GLY A 461 -4.74 -7.88 11.37
N HIS A 462 -4.47 -7.42 12.60
CA HIS A 462 -4.98 -6.14 13.14
C HIS A 462 -3.93 -5.03 13.13
N GLU A 463 -2.67 -5.34 12.83
CA GLU A 463 -1.61 -4.34 12.70
C GLU A 463 -1.90 -3.43 11.50
N ASP A 464 -1.93 -2.13 11.77
CA ASP A 464 -2.27 -1.05 10.84
C ASP A 464 -1.02 -0.25 10.39
N TYR A 465 0.16 -0.87 10.47
CA TYR A 465 1.43 -0.26 10.07
C TYR A 465 2.39 -1.25 9.42
N GLN A 466 3.27 -0.79 8.55
CA GLN A 466 4.43 -1.53 8.06
C GLN A 466 5.73 -0.90 8.60
N GLU A 467 6.53 -1.68 9.31
CA GLU A 467 7.80 -1.20 9.89
C GLU A 467 8.98 -1.42 8.93
N ILE A 468 9.62 -0.33 8.50
CA ILE A 468 10.75 -0.32 7.57
C ILE A 468 11.85 0.58 8.17
N ASN A 469 13.02 0.00 8.45
CA ASN A 469 14.18 0.70 9.04
C ASN A 469 13.83 1.56 10.27
N GLY A 470 12.98 1.04 11.15
CA GLY A 470 12.55 1.71 12.38
C GLY A 470 11.42 2.74 12.22
N VAL A 471 10.95 3.00 10.99
CA VAL A 471 9.80 3.87 10.71
C VAL A 471 8.55 3.02 10.52
N LYS A 472 7.45 3.38 11.21
CA LYS A 472 6.13 2.75 11.05
C LYS A 472 5.28 3.56 10.08
N HIS A 473 5.16 3.06 8.85
CA HIS A 473 4.27 3.61 7.83
C HIS A 473 2.86 3.08 8.00
N HIS A 474 1.81 3.87 7.77
CA HIS A 474 0.44 3.37 7.91
C HIS A 474 0.11 2.31 6.83
N PHE A 475 -0.39 1.14 7.26
CA PHE A 475 -0.73 0.04 6.36
C PHE A 475 -1.74 -0.94 7.00
N ASP A 476 -2.98 -0.96 6.51
CA ASP A 476 -4.00 -1.95 6.90
C ASP A 476 -4.39 -2.83 5.69
N ASP A 477 -4.23 -4.15 5.85
CA ASP A 477 -4.62 -5.15 4.84
C ASP A 477 -6.09 -5.02 4.41
N SER A 478 -6.99 -4.67 5.34
CA SER A 478 -8.42 -4.49 5.11
C SER A 478 -8.72 -3.31 4.18
N HIS A 479 -7.95 -2.21 4.31
CA HIS A 479 -8.15 -1.02 3.48
C HIS A 479 -7.71 -1.29 2.04
N TRP A 480 -6.54 -1.88 1.85
CA TRP A 480 -6.05 -2.27 0.52
C TRP A 480 -6.91 -3.36 -0.14
N ALA A 481 -7.37 -4.33 0.63
CA ALA A 481 -8.31 -5.33 0.15
C ALA A 481 -9.64 -4.70 -0.29
N GLY A 482 -10.15 -3.74 0.48
CA GLY A 482 -11.35 -2.99 0.13
C GLY A 482 -11.20 -2.21 -1.18
N ILE A 483 -10.08 -1.53 -1.39
CA ILE A 483 -9.75 -0.84 -2.65
C ILE A 483 -9.75 -1.83 -3.82
N GLY A 484 -9.07 -2.98 -3.66
CA GLY A 484 -9.04 -4.03 -4.68
C GLY A 484 -10.42 -4.58 -5.05
N LEU A 485 -11.27 -4.81 -4.04
CA LEU A 485 -12.65 -5.27 -4.26
C LEU A 485 -13.50 -4.22 -4.98
N MET A 486 -13.33 -2.93 -4.69
CA MET A 486 -14.05 -1.87 -5.40
C MET A 486 -13.62 -1.75 -6.86
N LEU A 487 -12.31 -1.86 -7.14
CA LEU A 487 -11.79 -1.90 -8.51
C LEU A 487 -12.33 -3.11 -9.27
N ARG A 488 -12.34 -4.30 -8.64
CA ARG A 488 -12.89 -5.52 -9.22
C ARG A 488 -14.39 -5.43 -9.50
N ALA A 489 -15.13 -4.68 -8.69
CA ALA A 489 -16.54 -4.38 -8.92
C ALA A 489 -16.78 -3.37 -10.08
N GLY A 490 -15.71 -2.85 -10.69
CA GLY A 490 -15.77 -1.92 -11.81
C GLY A 490 -16.01 -0.46 -11.42
N TYR A 491 -15.79 -0.08 -10.15
CA TYR A 491 -15.84 1.32 -9.74
C TYR A 491 -14.60 2.07 -10.21
N LYS A 492 -14.79 3.28 -10.75
CA LYS A 492 -13.71 4.12 -11.25
C LYS A 492 -13.18 5.02 -10.15
N ILE A 493 -11.89 5.33 -10.21
CA ILE A 493 -11.25 6.31 -9.31
C ILE A 493 -11.29 7.68 -9.97
N ASN A 494 -11.69 8.69 -9.19
CA ASN A 494 -11.70 10.09 -9.60
C ASN A 494 -11.02 10.96 -8.52
N THR A 495 -10.18 11.89 -8.96
CA THR A 495 -9.43 12.81 -8.09
C THR A 495 -10.03 14.22 -8.08
N ASP A 496 -10.99 14.51 -8.95
CA ASP A 496 -11.62 15.83 -9.08
C ASP A 496 -13.05 15.80 -8.54
N SER A 497 -13.22 16.39 -7.36
CA SER A 497 -14.52 16.48 -6.66
C SER A 497 -15.61 17.18 -7.46
N ARG A 498 -15.26 18.01 -8.47
CA ARG A 498 -16.22 18.72 -9.32
C ARG A 498 -16.83 17.82 -10.40
N THR A 499 -16.17 16.73 -10.73
CA THR A 499 -16.60 15.77 -11.78
C THR A 499 -16.95 14.40 -11.23
N LEU A 500 -16.76 14.21 -9.91
CA LEU A 500 -17.01 12.97 -9.19
C LEU A 500 -18.48 12.57 -9.27
N LYS A 501 -18.72 11.28 -9.55
CA LYS A 501 -20.07 10.69 -9.54
C LYS A 501 -20.29 9.85 -8.30
N SER A 502 -21.56 9.64 -7.96
CA SER A 502 -21.98 8.82 -6.81
C SER A 502 -21.51 7.36 -6.88
N ASP A 503 -21.27 6.83 -8.09
CA ASP A 503 -20.74 5.49 -8.34
C ASP A 503 -19.22 5.46 -8.61
N GLU A 504 -18.49 6.49 -8.20
CA GLU A 504 -17.03 6.56 -8.30
C GLU A 504 -16.36 6.59 -6.92
N ILE A 505 -15.08 6.23 -6.87
CA ILE A 505 -14.23 6.29 -5.69
C ILE A 505 -13.48 7.61 -5.74
N PHE A 506 -13.60 8.43 -4.70
CA PHE A 506 -12.81 9.65 -4.59
C PHE A 506 -11.41 9.35 -4.07
N LEU A 507 -10.37 9.85 -4.73
CA LEU A 507 -8.99 9.78 -4.24
C LEU A 507 -8.54 11.18 -3.84
N ALA A 508 -8.37 11.41 -2.53
CA ALA A 508 -8.07 12.71 -1.96
C ALA A 508 -6.58 13.05 -2.09
N ILE A 509 -6.16 13.55 -3.26
CA ILE A 509 -4.78 13.98 -3.51
C ILE A 509 -4.55 15.37 -2.92
N LYS A 510 -3.35 15.60 -2.37
CA LYS A 510 -2.86 16.92 -1.97
C LYS A 510 -1.91 17.47 -3.03
N GLY A 511 -2.22 18.65 -3.56
CA GLY A 511 -1.34 19.43 -4.43
C GLY A 511 -0.72 20.62 -3.69
N GLU A 512 0.01 21.46 -4.42
CA GLU A 512 0.65 22.67 -3.85
C GLU A 512 -0.37 23.69 -3.32
N ASN A 513 -1.49 23.85 -4.03
CA ASN A 513 -2.50 24.89 -3.78
C ASN A 513 -3.88 24.31 -3.40
N PHE A 514 -4.00 22.99 -3.19
CA PHE A 514 -5.26 22.34 -2.85
C PHE A 514 -5.03 21.07 -2.03
N ASP A 515 -5.98 20.71 -1.17
CA ASP A 515 -6.01 19.41 -0.47
C ASP A 515 -7.36 18.72 -0.71
N GLY A 516 -7.34 17.55 -1.35
CA GLY A 516 -8.54 16.76 -1.60
C GLY A 516 -9.30 16.38 -0.33
N HIS A 517 -8.63 16.31 0.82
CA HIS A 517 -9.25 15.94 2.10
C HIS A 517 -10.29 16.96 2.58
N ASP A 518 -10.18 18.22 2.14
CA ASP A 518 -11.09 19.30 2.54
C ASP A 518 -12.52 19.09 1.99
N PHE A 519 -12.70 18.22 0.99
CA PHE A 519 -13.99 17.97 0.34
C PHE A 519 -14.74 16.74 0.89
N LEU A 520 -14.16 15.98 1.83
CA LEU A 520 -14.71 14.69 2.28
C LEU A 520 -16.11 14.78 2.92
N GLU A 521 -16.45 15.93 3.51
CA GLU A 521 -17.77 16.14 4.15
C GLU A 521 -18.87 16.46 3.14
N THR A 522 -18.52 16.92 1.93
CA THR A 522 -19.45 17.45 0.93
C THR A 522 -19.62 16.55 -0.29
N ILE A 523 -18.70 15.63 -0.54
CA ILE A 523 -18.78 14.69 -1.66
C ILE A 523 -19.84 13.61 -1.45
N ASP A 524 -20.47 13.20 -2.56
CA ASP A 524 -21.36 12.06 -2.65
C ASP A 524 -20.74 11.02 -3.59
N CYS A 525 -20.21 9.94 -3.02
CA CYS A 525 -19.46 8.92 -3.74
C CYS A 525 -19.52 7.56 -3.03
N ILE A 526 -19.13 6.50 -3.74
CA ILE A 526 -19.21 5.13 -3.21
C ILE A 526 -18.14 4.86 -2.14
N GLY A 527 -17.05 5.64 -2.12
CA GLY A 527 -16.02 5.58 -1.10
C GLY A 527 -14.90 6.56 -1.38
N ALA A 528 -14.05 6.80 -0.39
CA ALA A 528 -12.92 7.70 -0.50
C ALA A 528 -11.61 7.02 -0.06
N ILE A 529 -10.53 7.22 -0.81
CA ILE A 529 -9.17 6.83 -0.44
C ILE A 529 -8.47 8.07 0.10
N VAL A 530 -7.97 7.99 1.32
CA VAL A 530 -7.47 9.13 2.10
C VAL A 530 -6.19 8.77 2.83
N SER A 531 -5.30 9.75 3.06
CA SER A 531 -4.16 9.59 3.97
C SER A 531 -4.48 10.01 5.40
N LYS A 532 -5.54 10.78 5.58
CA LYS A 532 -6.03 11.20 6.90
C LYS A 532 -7.54 10.94 7.02
N PRO A 533 -7.97 10.11 7.98
CA PRO A 533 -9.41 9.87 8.16
C PRO A 533 -10.11 11.13 8.65
N ASN A 534 -11.29 11.41 8.10
CA ASN A 534 -12.22 12.44 8.59
C ASN A 534 -13.44 11.78 9.25
N PRO A 535 -13.59 11.83 10.60
CA PRO A 535 -14.72 11.24 11.30
C PRO A 535 -16.10 11.83 10.94
N LYS A 536 -16.15 13.03 10.36
CA LYS A 536 -17.39 13.71 9.94
C LYS A 536 -17.85 13.29 8.54
N ALA A 537 -16.96 12.71 7.74
CA ALA A 537 -17.30 12.27 6.40
C ALA A 537 -18.29 11.08 6.48
N LYS A 538 -19.36 11.16 5.69
CA LYS A 538 -20.41 10.11 5.63
C LYS A 538 -20.04 8.96 4.71
N VAL A 539 -19.06 9.18 3.84
CA VAL A 539 -18.56 8.19 2.89
C VAL A 539 -17.60 7.22 3.58
N ARG A 540 -17.60 5.97 3.14
CA ARG A 540 -16.64 4.98 3.62
C ARG A 540 -15.23 5.38 3.21
N GLN A 541 -14.28 5.31 4.14
CA GLN A 541 -12.89 5.71 3.92
C GLN A 541 -11.96 4.50 3.91
N PHE A 542 -11.04 4.47 2.94
CA PHE A 542 -9.90 3.56 2.87
C PHE A 542 -8.64 4.36 3.17
N ILE A 543 -7.98 4.03 4.27
CA ILE A 543 -6.85 4.80 4.77
C ILE A 543 -5.55 4.18 4.22
N VAL A 544 -4.68 5.03 3.68
CA VAL A 544 -3.37 4.69 3.14
C VAL A 544 -2.31 5.65 3.68
N ASP A 545 -1.01 5.31 3.60
CA ASP A 545 0.06 6.20 4.10
C ASP A 545 0.14 7.50 3.28
N ASP A 546 0.18 7.37 1.95
CA ASP A 546 0.26 8.47 0.99
C ASP A 546 -0.66 8.20 -0.21
N THR A 547 -1.58 9.13 -0.49
CA THR A 547 -2.59 8.96 -1.56
C THR A 547 -2.00 9.02 -2.97
N THR A 548 -0.90 9.74 -3.18
CA THR A 548 -0.24 9.86 -4.47
C THR A 548 0.52 8.58 -4.79
N LEU A 549 1.30 8.07 -3.84
CA LEU A 549 1.96 6.76 -3.97
C LEU A 549 0.94 5.64 -4.11
N ALA A 550 -0.15 5.69 -3.34
CA ALA A 550 -1.23 4.73 -3.46
C ALA A 550 -1.87 4.73 -4.85
N MET A 551 -2.05 5.90 -5.48
CA MET A 551 -2.53 6.01 -6.86
C MET A 551 -1.64 5.24 -7.83
N GLY A 552 -0.32 5.40 -7.69
CA GLY A 552 0.66 4.66 -8.49
C GLY A 552 0.55 3.16 -8.30
N THR A 553 0.52 2.68 -7.06
CA THR A 553 0.37 1.25 -6.75
C THR A 553 -0.94 0.67 -7.29
N ILE A 554 -2.05 1.41 -7.17
CA ILE A 554 -3.35 1.04 -7.73
C ILE A 554 -3.30 0.97 -9.25
N ALA A 555 -2.72 1.98 -9.91
CA ALA A 555 -2.58 2.01 -11.35
C ALA A 555 -1.69 0.88 -11.89
N LYS A 556 -0.60 0.55 -11.17
CA LYS A 556 0.28 -0.58 -11.50
C LYS A 556 -0.47 -1.91 -11.42
N ALA A 557 -1.25 -2.14 -10.36
CA ALA A 557 -2.09 -3.33 -10.21
C ALA A 557 -3.20 -3.41 -11.27
N TRP A 558 -3.77 -2.27 -11.64
CA TRP A 558 -4.75 -2.22 -12.72
C TRP A 558 -4.12 -2.58 -14.06
N ARG A 559 -2.98 -1.96 -14.39
CA ARG A 559 -2.20 -2.20 -15.62
C ARG A 559 -1.80 -3.65 -15.79
N SER A 560 -1.46 -4.36 -14.70
CA SER A 560 -1.04 -5.76 -14.77
C SER A 560 -2.14 -6.74 -15.19
N GLN A 561 -3.40 -6.31 -15.27
CA GLN A 561 -4.50 -7.15 -15.80
C GLN A 561 -4.50 -7.25 -17.34
N PHE A 562 -3.76 -6.38 -18.03
CA PHE A 562 -3.78 -6.30 -19.49
C PHE A 562 -2.51 -6.90 -20.07
N ASP A 563 -2.65 -7.95 -20.87
CA ASP A 563 -1.54 -8.52 -21.65
C ASP A 563 -1.60 -7.96 -23.08
N ILE A 564 -1.22 -6.68 -23.22
CA ILE A 564 -1.21 -5.95 -24.50
C ILE A 564 0.15 -5.28 -24.71
N PRO A 565 0.57 -5.05 -25.96
CA PRO A 565 1.73 -4.21 -26.25
C PRO A 565 1.55 -2.81 -25.67
N VAL A 566 2.58 -2.33 -24.96
CA VAL A 566 2.60 -1.01 -24.38
C VAL A 566 3.86 -0.27 -24.80
N ILE A 567 3.63 0.90 -25.39
CA ILE A 567 4.66 1.81 -25.88
C ILE A 567 4.85 2.93 -24.86
N ALA A 568 6.08 3.17 -24.42
CA ALA A 568 6.46 4.36 -23.65
C ALA A 568 7.27 5.34 -24.52
N VAL A 569 6.88 6.62 -24.51
CA VAL A 569 7.55 7.70 -25.25
C VAL A 569 8.18 8.68 -24.27
N CYS A 570 9.51 8.78 -24.32
CA CYS A 570 10.36 9.67 -23.52
C CYS A 570 11.24 10.54 -24.42
N GLY A 571 12.00 11.46 -23.83
CA GLY A 571 12.95 12.34 -24.53
C GLY A 571 12.69 13.81 -24.25
N SER A 572 13.53 14.70 -24.73
CA SER A 572 13.39 16.13 -24.36
C SER A 572 12.34 16.85 -25.19
N ASN A 573 12.52 16.84 -26.50
CA ASN A 573 11.60 17.43 -27.46
C ASN A 573 10.90 16.35 -28.31
N GLY A 574 9.77 16.69 -28.90
CA GLY A 574 9.07 15.80 -29.85
C GLY A 574 8.23 14.67 -29.22
N LYS A 575 8.28 14.46 -27.89
CA LYS A 575 7.50 13.43 -27.17
C LYS A 575 6.03 13.37 -27.60
N THR A 576 5.31 14.48 -27.44
CA THR A 576 3.88 14.55 -27.78
C THR A 576 3.64 14.35 -29.26
N THR A 577 4.46 14.92 -30.14
CA THR A 577 4.34 14.74 -31.59
C THR A 577 4.54 13.28 -31.98
N CYS A 578 5.59 12.63 -31.48
CA CYS A 578 5.86 11.21 -31.70
C CYS A 578 4.71 10.33 -31.15
N LYS A 579 4.21 10.61 -29.94
CA LYS A 579 3.08 9.88 -29.35
C LYS A 579 1.80 10.04 -30.18
N GLU A 580 1.52 11.23 -30.70
CA GLU A 580 0.33 11.46 -31.55
C GLU A 580 0.48 10.83 -32.94
N MET A 581 1.70 10.79 -33.51
CA MET A 581 1.99 10.01 -34.72
C MET A 581 1.74 8.52 -34.48
N ILE A 582 2.26 7.97 -33.37
CA ILE A 582 1.99 6.60 -32.95
C ILE A 582 0.48 6.40 -32.79
N ALA A 583 -0.23 7.29 -32.08
CA ALA A 583 -1.68 7.21 -31.90
C ALA A 583 -2.46 7.19 -33.23
N SER A 584 -2.03 7.97 -34.23
CA SER A 584 -2.61 7.98 -35.58
C SER A 584 -2.41 6.63 -36.29
N ILE A 585 -1.22 6.04 -36.18
CA ILE A 585 -0.93 4.69 -36.70
C ILE A 585 -1.76 3.64 -35.96
N LEU A 586 -1.83 3.69 -34.63
CA LEU A 586 -2.62 2.78 -33.81
C LEU A 586 -4.11 2.87 -34.15
N LYS A 587 -4.62 4.07 -34.43
CA LYS A 587 -5.98 4.28 -34.91
C LYS A 587 -6.22 3.60 -36.25
N SER A 588 -5.31 3.77 -37.22
CA SER A 588 -5.40 3.11 -38.54
C SER A 588 -5.36 1.58 -38.41
N TYR A 589 -4.55 1.05 -37.49
CA TYR A 589 -4.39 -0.38 -37.24
C TYR A 589 -5.57 -1.02 -36.47
N ALA A 590 -5.93 -0.48 -35.32
CA ALA A 590 -6.87 -1.11 -34.38
C ALA A 590 -8.32 -0.59 -34.53
N GLY A 591 -8.50 0.60 -35.09
CA GLY A 591 -9.77 1.32 -35.11
C GLY A 591 -10.04 2.12 -33.82
N ASP A 592 -11.02 3.03 -33.89
CA ASP A 592 -11.42 3.85 -32.76
C ASP A 592 -11.89 3.00 -31.57
N GLY A 593 -11.37 3.28 -30.38
CA GLY A 593 -11.75 2.61 -29.13
C GLY A 593 -11.02 1.30 -28.83
N ALA A 594 -10.23 0.77 -29.77
CA ALA A 594 -9.43 -0.45 -29.58
C ALA A 594 -7.93 -0.18 -29.30
N TYR A 595 -7.51 1.09 -29.29
CA TYR A 595 -6.19 1.51 -28.82
C TYR A 595 -6.33 2.55 -27.69
N PHE A 596 -5.30 2.67 -26.88
CA PHE A 596 -5.18 3.73 -25.90
C PHE A 596 -4.01 4.67 -26.23
N ALA A 597 -4.21 5.97 -26.06
CA ALA A 597 -3.15 6.95 -26.10
C ALA A 597 -3.35 7.96 -24.97
N THR A 598 -2.27 8.33 -24.27
CA THR A 598 -2.31 9.40 -23.25
C THR A 598 -2.95 10.65 -23.85
N ARG A 599 -3.98 11.18 -23.19
CA ARG A 599 -4.68 12.40 -23.63
C ARG A 599 -4.07 13.64 -22.99
N GLY A 600 -3.87 14.70 -23.78
CA GLY A 600 -3.29 15.95 -23.29
C GLY A 600 -1.91 15.75 -22.69
N ASN A 601 -1.61 16.46 -21.60
CA ASN A 601 -0.29 16.48 -20.92
C ASN A 601 -0.28 15.61 -19.65
N LEU A 602 -0.91 14.44 -19.69
CA LEU A 602 -1.01 13.51 -18.55
C LEU A 602 0.22 12.59 -18.47
N ASN A 603 1.41 13.18 -18.31
CA ASN A 603 2.71 12.50 -18.42
C ASN A 603 3.53 12.47 -17.11
N ASN A 604 2.98 12.94 -15.98
CA ASN A 604 3.65 12.99 -14.67
C ASN A 604 3.12 11.93 -13.68
N HIS A 605 3.56 12.00 -12.42
CA HIS A 605 3.22 11.09 -11.32
C HIS A 605 1.72 11.04 -10.94
N ILE A 606 0.88 11.92 -11.48
CA ILE A 606 -0.60 11.85 -11.36
C ILE A 606 -1.23 11.45 -12.71
N GLY A 607 -0.73 12.03 -13.80
CA GLY A 607 -1.28 11.86 -15.14
C GLY A 607 -1.14 10.45 -15.70
N VAL A 608 0.02 9.82 -15.52
CA VAL A 608 0.26 8.45 -15.99
C VAL A 608 -0.60 7.44 -15.21
N PRO A 609 -0.64 7.44 -13.86
CA PRO A 609 -1.57 6.59 -13.12
C PRO A 609 -3.03 6.75 -13.56
N LYS A 610 -3.50 7.98 -13.79
CA LYS A 610 -4.86 8.25 -14.28
C LYS A 610 -5.11 7.65 -15.67
N SER A 611 -4.11 7.73 -16.54
CA SER A 611 -4.17 7.15 -17.89
C SER A 611 -4.21 5.63 -17.84
N LEU A 612 -3.38 5.00 -16.99
CA LEU A 612 -3.37 3.55 -16.79
C LEU A 612 -4.72 3.04 -16.25
N LEU A 613 -5.32 3.75 -15.28
CA LEU A 613 -6.65 3.41 -14.73
C LEU A 613 -7.79 3.56 -15.74
N SER A 614 -7.53 4.15 -16.91
CA SER A 614 -8.49 4.26 -18.00
C SER A 614 -8.41 3.09 -18.99
N LEU A 615 -7.48 2.14 -18.81
CA LEU A 615 -7.40 0.93 -19.62
C LEU A 615 -8.64 0.03 -19.40
N THR A 616 -9.08 -0.63 -20.47
CA THR A 616 -10.23 -1.53 -20.51
C THR A 616 -9.92 -2.73 -21.40
N ASP A 617 -10.68 -3.82 -21.27
CA ASP A 617 -10.50 -5.05 -22.05
C ASP A 617 -10.68 -4.87 -23.56
N ASN A 618 -11.24 -3.73 -24.01
CA ASN A 618 -11.36 -3.41 -25.42
C ASN A 618 -10.03 -2.95 -26.05
N HIS A 619 -9.09 -2.46 -25.25
CA HIS A 619 -7.81 -1.99 -25.77
C HIS A 619 -6.92 -3.18 -26.14
N ARG A 620 -6.27 -3.09 -27.30
CA ARG A 620 -5.36 -4.10 -27.85
C ARG A 620 -3.90 -3.65 -27.87
N ILE A 621 -3.67 -2.35 -27.72
CA ILE A 621 -2.36 -1.70 -27.73
C ILE A 621 -2.47 -0.32 -27.08
N ALA A 622 -1.43 0.12 -26.38
CA ALA A 622 -1.43 1.42 -25.72
C ALA A 622 -0.12 2.19 -25.94
N VAL A 623 -0.20 3.52 -26.03
CA VAL A 623 0.96 4.42 -26.01
C VAL A 623 0.84 5.44 -24.88
N PHE A 624 1.90 5.52 -24.06
CA PHE A 624 2.01 6.46 -22.95
C PHE A 624 3.16 7.41 -23.18
N GLU A 625 2.88 8.70 -23.05
CA GLU A 625 3.92 9.73 -22.94
C GLU A 625 4.36 9.82 -21.48
N LEU A 626 5.67 9.72 -21.23
CA LEU A 626 6.26 9.87 -19.90
C LEU A 626 7.09 11.16 -19.87
N GLY A 627 6.89 11.95 -18.82
CA GLY A 627 7.57 13.22 -18.60
C GLY A 627 8.24 13.23 -17.23
N MET A 628 9.25 14.08 -17.08
CA MET A 628 10.04 14.21 -15.87
C MET A 628 10.48 15.65 -15.69
N ASN A 629 10.53 16.07 -14.43
CA ASN A 629 11.16 17.30 -13.97
C ASN A 629 12.37 16.98 -13.09
N HIS A 630 12.35 15.86 -12.35
CA HIS A 630 13.38 15.46 -11.39
C HIS A 630 13.95 14.07 -11.74
N PRO A 631 15.18 13.76 -11.28
CA PRO A 631 15.76 12.43 -11.47
C PRO A 631 14.93 11.33 -10.79
N GLY A 632 14.82 10.18 -11.45
CA GLY A 632 14.10 8.98 -11.00
C GLY A 632 12.60 8.94 -11.36
N GLU A 633 12.04 10.00 -11.94
CA GLU A 633 10.62 10.03 -12.32
C GLU A 633 10.34 9.11 -13.51
N ILE A 634 11.20 9.05 -14.53
CA ILE A 634 10.98 8.16 -15.68
C ILE A 634 11.00 6.70 -15.24
N GLU A 635 11.96 6.28 -14.42
CA GLU A 635 12.04 4.93 -13.86
C GLU A 635 10.77 4.56 -13.08
N TYR A 636 10.29 5.47 -12.23
CA TYR A 636 9.03 5.28 -11.51
C TYR A 636 7.86 5.10 -12.48
N LEU A 637 7.66 6.03 -13.41
CA LEU A 637 6.53 6.04 -14.34
C LEU A 637 6.54 4.84 -15.29
N SER A 638 7.71 4.46 -15.81
CA SER A 638 7.87 3.28 -16.66
C SER A 638 7.64 2.00 -15.86
N GLY A 639 8.04 1.96 -14.59
CA GLY A 639 7.75 0.86 -13.67
C GLY A 639 6.25 0.66 -13.38
N LEU A 640 5.45 1.73 -13.47
CA LEU A 640 3.97 1.65 -13.42
C LEU A 640 3.40 1.16 -14.75
N ALA A 641 3.86 1.72 -15.88
CA ALA A 641 3.32 1.45 -17.20
C ALA A 641 3.71 0.06 -17.74
N LYS A 642 4.87 -0.48 -17.32
CA LYS A 642 5.47 -1.72 -17.82
C LYS A 642 5.41 -1.82 -19.35
N PRO A 643 6.16 -0.95 -20.06
CA PRO A 643 6.18 -0.99 -21.51
C PRO A 643 6.81 -2.29 -22.01
N THR A 644 6.36 -2.75 -23.18
CA THR A 644 7.03 -3.78 -23.98
C THR A 644 7.95 -3.14 -25.03
N ILE A 645 7.69 -1.87 -25.38
CA ILE A 645 8.48 -1.08 -26.31
C ILE A 645 8.68 0.30 -25.68
N ALA A 646 9.91 0.80 -25.68
CA ALA A 646 10.20 2.14 -25.19
C ALA A 646 11.02 2.92 -26.21
N VAL A 647 10.70 4.19 -26.39
CA VAL A 647 11.39 5.10 -27.31
C VAL A 647 11.86 6.36 -26.59
N VAL A 648 13.12 6.72 -26.79
CA VAL A 648 13.67 8.02 -26.42
C VAL A 648 13.84 8.83 -27.70
N THR A 649 13.10 9.94 -27.84
CA THR A 649 13.11 10.75 -29.08
C THR A 649 14.42 11.52 -29.26
N ASN A 650 14.99 12.04 -28.18
CA ASN A 650 16.27 12.76 -28.12
C ASN A 650 16.62 13.07 -26.64
N ALA A 651 17.82 13.59 -26.41
CA ALA A 651 18.21 14.27 -25.17
C ALA A 651 18.78 15.64 -25.51
N GLN A 652 18.14 16.69 -25.00
CA GLN A 652 18.44 18.10 -25.26
C GLN A 652 18.32 18.92 -23.96
N ARG A 653 18.54 20.23 -24.03
CA ARG A 653 18.46 21.10 -22.84
C ARG A 653 17.01 21.27 -22.39
N GLU A 654 16.68 20.70 -21.24
CA GLU A 654 15.37 20.84 -20.55
C GLU A 654 15.57 20.76 -19.03
N HIS A 655 14.60 21.27 -18.26
CA HIS A 655 14.56 21.20 -16.78
C HIS A 655 15.90 21.51 -16.09
N GLN A 656 16.65 22.52 -16.57
CA GLN A 656 18.02 22.81 -16.11
C GLN A 656 18.09 23.23 -14.63
N GLU A 657 16.95 23.55 -14.03
CA GLU A 657 16.80 23.78 -12.58
C GLU A 657 17.12 22.52 -11.75
N PHE A 658 16.88 21.33 -12.31
CA PHE A 658 17.07 20.03 -11.63
C PHE A 658 18.07 19.13 -12.38
N MET A 659 18.12 19.23 -13.71
CA MET A 659 18.97 18.45 -14.60
C MET A 659 20.26 19.20 -14.91
N LYS A 660 21.35 18.79 -14.25
CA LYS A 660 22.65 19.50 -14.30
C LYS A 660 23.37 19.46 -15.64
N SER A 661 22.97 18.57 -16.57
CA SER A 661 23.58 18.46 -17.90
C SER A 661 22.65 17.71 -18.87
N VAL A 662 22.88 17.86 -20.16
CA VAL A 662 22.17 17.07 -21.19
C VAL A 662 22.49 15.57 -21.06
N GLU A 663 23.67 15.21 -20.55
CA GLU A 663 24.00 13.82 -20.22
C GLU A 663 23.08 13.27 -19.11
N ALA A 664 22.79 14.07 -18.08
CA ALA A 664 21.86 13.70 -17.03
C ALA A 664 20.44 13.50 -17.59
N VAL A 665 20.00 14.40 -18.47
CA VAL A 665 18.73 14.27 -19.20
C VAL A 665 18.69 12.97 -20.04
N ALA A 666 19.78 12.62 -20.71
CA ALA A 666 19.89 11.38 -21.49
C ALA A 666 19.79 10.13 -20.62
N ARG A 667 20.45 10.11 -19.46
CA ARG A 667 20.41 9.00 -18.50
C ARG A 667 19.01 8.83 -17.89
N GLU A 668 18.37 9.94 -17.52
CA GLU A 668 17.02 9.92 -16.96
C GLU A 668 16.01 9.42 -17.99
N ASN A 669 15.97 10.00 -19.20
CA ASN A 669 15.06 9.54 -20.25
C ASN A 669 15.32 8.08 -20.63
N GLY A 670 16.58 7.65 -20.66
CA GLY A 670 16.96 6.26 -20.95
C GLY A 670 16.69 5.27 -19.82
N SER A 671 16.36 5.72 -18.60
CA SER A 671 15.93 4.83 -17.51
C SER A 671 14.65 4.05 -17.86
N VAL A 672 13.85 4.54 -18.82
CA VAL A 672 12.69 3.83 -19.38
C VAL A 672 13.04 2.41 -19.85
N PHE A 673 14.27 2.20 -20.35
CA PHE A 673 14.71 0.90 -20.86
C PHE A 673 14.91 -0.14 -19.75
N GLN A 674 15.13 0.30 -18.50
CA GLN A 674 15.27 -0.61 -17.35
C GLN A 674 13.95 -1.32 -17.00
N SER A 675 12.82 -0.76 -17.42
CA SER A 675 11.50 -1.38 -17.24
C SER A 675 11.12 -2.36 -18.36
N LEU A 676 11.93 -2.50 -19.40
CA LEU A 676 11.72 -3.49 -20.45
C LEU A 676 12.20 -4.87 -19.99
N ASP A 677 11.36 -5.88 -20.25
CA ASP A 677 11.77 -7.29 -20.14
C ASP A 677 12.76 -7.66 -21.26
N ALA A 678 13.36 -8.85 -21.19
CA ALA A 678 14.42 -9.27 -22.12
C ALA A 678 13.94 -9.38 -23.59
N ASP A 679 12.64 -9.61 -23.81
CA ASP A 679 11.97 -9.63 -25.11
C ASP A 679 11.43 -8.26 -25.53
N GLY A 680 11.60 -7.22 -24.68
CA GLY A 680 11.24 -5.85 -25.00
C GLY A 680 12.15 -5.21 -26.06
N VAL A 681 11.71 -4.05 -26.57
CA VAL A 681 12.44 -3.30 -27.61
C VAL A 681 12.73 -1.87 -27.17
N ALA A 682 14.02 -1.53 -27.11
CA ALA A 682 14.52 -0.18 -26.87
C ALA A 682 14.76 0.55 -28.20
N ILE A 683 14.29 1.80 -28.29
CA ILE A 683 14.35 2.59 -29.52
C ILE A 683 14.93 3.97 -29.23
N TYR A 684 15.96 4.37 -29.98
CA TYR A 684 16.64 5.66 -29.76
C TYR A 684 17.42 6.15 -30.99
N PRO A 685 17.72 7.45 -31.12
CA PRO A 685 18.41 7.99 -32.28
C PRO A 685 19.90 7.60 -32.28
N ARG A 686 20.41 7.04 -33.39
CA ARG A 686 21.82 6.65 -33.50
C ARG A 686 22.75 7.86 -33.54
N SER A 687 22.34 8.91 -34.22
CA SER A 687 23.12 10.14 -34.41
C SER A 687 23.26 10.99 -33.15
N SER A 688 22.55 10.64 -32.06
CA SER A 688 22.69 11.36 -30.79
C SER A 688 24.09 11.17 -30.20
N PRO A 689 24.73 12.24 -29.68
CA PRO A 689 26.01 12.13 -28.98
C PRO A 689 25.91 11.28 -27.70
N TYR A 690 24.69 11.04 -27.20
CA TYR A 690 24.41 10.24 -26.01
C TYR A 690 23.95 8.81 -26.31
N SER A 691 24.00 8.36 -27.57
CA SER A 691 23.59 7.01 -27.96
C SER A 691 24.33 5.89 -27.21
N TYR A 692 25.58 6.14 -26.80
CA TYR A 692 26.36 5.19 -25.98
C TYR A 692 25.75 4.91 -24.60
N ILE A 693 25.00 5.86 -24.03
CA ILE A 693 24.29 5.71 -22.75
C ILE A 693 23.12 4.76 -22.93
N TRP A 694 22.37 4.94 -24.01
CA TRP A 694 21.21 4.09 -24.30
C TRP A 694 21.65 2.69 -24.73
N ASP A 695 22.75 2.56 -25.49
CA ASP A 695 23.41 1.28 -25.76
C ASP A 695 23.79 0.54 -24.47
N GLU A 696 24.15 1.26 -23.40
CA GLU A 696 24.43 0.69 -22.07
C GLU A 696 23.15 0.31 -21.31
N GLN A 697 22.15 1.19 -21.28
CA GLN A 697 20.92 1.01 -20.51
C GLN A 697 19.95 -0.04 -21.10
N SER A 698 20.11 -0.39 -22.39
CA SER A 698 19.26 -1.37 -23.07
C SER A 698 19.94 -2.72 -23.34
N ARG A 699 21.13 -2.98 -22.78
CA ARG A 699 21.95 -4.20 -23.07
C ARG A 699 21.23 -5.53 -22.87
N HIS A 700 20.21 -5.57 -22.02
CA HIS A 700 19.44 -6.77 -21.69
C HIS A 700 18.31 -7.08 -22.68
N CYS A 701 18.01 -6.18 -23.63
CA CYS A 701 16.90 -6.31 -24.57
C CYS A 701 17.31 -5.95 -26.01
N LYS A 702 16.39 -6.05 -26.96
CA LYS A 702 16.66 -5.70 -28.37
C LYS A 702 16.70 -4.17 -28.53
N SER A 703 17.74 -3.64 -29.16
CA SER A 703 17.79 -2.23 -29.57
C SER A 703 17.51 -2.04 -31.06
N ILE A 704 16.71 -1.02 -31.39
CA ILE A 704 16.54 -0.50 -32.75
C ILE A 704 16.92 0.98 -32.73
N THR A 705 17.73 1.40 -33.70
CA THR A 705 18.14 2.80 -33.78
C THR A 705 17.54 3.50 -34.99
N PHE A 706 17.24 4.79 -34.84
CA PHE A 706 16.69 5.61 -35.93
C PHE A 706 17.55 6.82 -36.24
N GLY A 707 17.27 7.46 -37.39
CA GLY A 707 18.00 8.62 -37.88
C GLY A 707 19.25 8.24 -38.68
N GLU A 708 20.13 9.21 -38.91
CA GLU A 708 21.34 9.01 -39.70
C GLU A 708 22.21 7.88 -39.10
N ALA A 709 22.64 6.94 -39.95
CA ALA A 709 23.34 5.71 -39.59
C ALA A 709 22.56 4.75 -38.65
N GLY A 710 21.29 5.01 -38.39
CA GLY A 710 20.39 4.10 -37.69
C GLY A 710 19.84 2.98 -38.58
N SER A 711 19.30 1.93 -37.96
CA SER A 711 18.60 0.83 -38.65
C SER A 711 17.28 1.26 -39.30
N VAL A 712 16.71 2.39 -38.89
CA VAL A 712 15.52 3.01 -39.47
C VAL A 712 15.90 4.43 -39.88
N ASN A 713 16.16 4.64 -41.17
CA ASN A 713 16.66 5.91 -41.70
C ASN A 713 15.80 6.42 -42.86
N ALA A 714 15.74 7.75 -43.00
CA ALA A 714 15.07 8.41 -44.11
C ALA A 714 16.04 8.68 -45.27
N THR A 715 15.59 8.40 -46.49
CA THR A 715 16.26 8.74 -47.75
C THR A 715 15.26 9.45 -48.69
N ASN A 716 15.76 10.06 -49.77
CA ASN A 716 14.92 10.79 -50.75
C ASN A 716 14.01 11.87 -50.11
N ILE A 717 14.53 12.61 -49.13
CA ILE A 717 13.77 13.64 -48.42
C ILE A 717 13.49 14.81 -49.37
N SER A 718 12.23 15.21 -49.43
CA SER A 718 11.74 16.36 -50.18
C SER A 718 10.71 17.14 -49.38
N TYR A 719 10.67 18.45 -49.61
CA TYR A 719 9.77 19.38 -48.95
C TYR A 719 8.94 20.11 -49.99
N ASP A 720 7.64 20.23 -49.74
CA ASP A 720 6.73 21.01 -50.57
C ASP A 720 5.78 21.87 -49.71
N SER A 721 4.78 22.49 -50.34
CA SER A 721 3.80 23.31 -49.63
C SER A 721 2.84 22.52 -48.76
N GLU A 722 2.72 21.20 -48.97
CA GLU A 722 1.80 20.31 -48.26
C GLU A 722 2.50 19.60 -47.09
N GLY A 723 3.82 19.39 -47.16
CA GLY A 723 4.64 18.92 -46.04
C GLY A 723 5.95 18.28 -46.46
N SER A 724 6.26 17.12 -45.90
CA SER A 724 7.53 16.39 -46.11
C SER A 724 7.25 15.02 -46.71
N SER A 725 7.98 14.63 -47.75
CA SER A 725 7.91 13.31 -48.37
C SER A 725 9.29 12.64 -48.37
N PHE A 726 9.37 11.38 -47.94
CA PHE A 726 10.63 10.63 -47.82
C PHE A 726 10.40 9.11 -47.89
N THR A 727 11.45 8.38 -48.23
CA THR A 727 11.48 6.91 -48.18
C THR A 727 12.14 6.48 -46.88
N VAL A 728 11.58 5.50 -46.19
CA VAL A 728 12.20 4.89 -45.00
C VAL A 728 12.67 3.50 -45.37
N ASP A 729 13.97 3.26 -45.19
CA ASP A 729 14.57 1.94 -45.34
C ASP A 729 14.51 1.23 -43.98
N VAL A 730 13.80 0.10 -43.89
CA VAL A 730 13.70 -0.74 -42.68
C VAL A 730 13.95 -2.20 -43.06
N GLU A 731 15.07 -2.74 -42.61
CA GLU A 731 15.52 -4.10 -42.98
C GLU A 731 15.53 -4.32 -44.51
N SER A 732 14.66 -5.20 -45.03
CA SER A 732 14.52 -5.52 -46.46
C SER A 732 13.34 -4.81 -47.13
N GLU A 733 12.62 -3.96 -46.41
CA GLU A 733 11.45 -3.25 -46.89
C GLU A 733 11.68 -1.74 -47.02
N LYS A 734 10.89 -1.12 -47.89
CA LYS A 734 10.85 0.34 -48.07
C LYS A 734 9.44 0.84 -47.83
N LEU A 735 9.31 1.89 -47.02
CA LEU A 735 8.05 2.59 -46.79
C LEU A 735 8.13 3.96 -47.45
N ASN A 736 7.07 4.40 -48.10
CA ASN A 736 6.99 5.75 -48.65
C ASN A 736 6.09 6.59 -47.74
N ILE A 737 6.70 7.57 -47.09
CA ILE A 737 6.02 8.37 -46.08
C ILE A 737 5.76 9.76 -46.62
N HIS A 738 4.53 10.21 -46.43
CA HIS A 738 4.12 11.60 -46.60
C HIS A 738 3.62 12.12 -45.26
N LEU A 739 4.19 13.22 -44.79
CA LEU A 739 3.80 13.92 -43.56
C LEU A 739 3.27 15.30 -43.92
N SER A 740 2.08 15.66 -43.43
CA SER A 740 1.51 17.01 -43.60
C SER A 740 2.17 18.10 -42.75
N ILE A 741 3.39 17.85 -42.26
CA ILE A 741 4.16 18.77 -41.39
C ILE A 741 5.60 18.86 -41.90
N LEU A 742 6.23 20.01 -41.64
CA LEU A 742 7.58 20.35 -42.12
C LEU A 742 8.65 20.11 -41.05
N GLY A 743 9.89 19.94 -41.51
CA GLY A 743 11.11 20.01 -40.72
C GLY A 743 11.73 18.64 -40.39
N ASP A 744 13.07 18.59 -40.39
CA ASP A 744 13.84 17.36 -40.15
C ASP A 744 13.52 16.71 -38.79
N HIS A 745 13.32 17.52 -37.75
CA HIS A 745 12.94 17.04 -36.42
C HIS A 745 11.60 16.27 -36.42
N ASN A 746 10.67 16.60 -37.32
CA ASN A 746 9.42 15.86 -37.51
C ASN A 746 9.62 14.56 -38.30
N ILE A 747 10.58 14.52 -39.23
CA ILE A 747 11.03 13.27 -39.86
C ILE A 747 11.63 12.35 -38.78
N GLN A 748 12.47 12.87 -37.88
CA GLN A 748 13.02 12.08 -36.75
C GLN A 748 11.91 11.52 -35.85
N ASN A 749 10.90 12.32 -35.49
CA ASN A 749 9.74 11.85 -34.74
C ASN A 749 8.96 10.75 -35.49
N ALA A 750 8.83 10.86 -36.82
CA ALA A 750 8.19 9.84 -37.63
C ALA A 750 9.03 8.56 -37.70
N LEU A 751 10.35 8.64 -37.86
CA LEU A 751 11.24 7.47 -37.82
C LEU A 751 11.14 6.73 -36.46
N ALA A 752 11.08 7.48 -35.36
CA ALA A 752 10.83 6.94 -34.03
C ALA A 752 9.45 6.23 -33.95
N ALA A 753 8.39 6.86 -34.46
CA ALA A 753 7.05 6.27 -34.51
C ALA A 753 6.98 5.00 -35.38
N ILE A 754 7.65 4.99 -36.53
CA ILE A 754 7.75 3.85 -37.45
C ILE A 754 8.48 2.69 -36.78
N ALA A 755 9.67 2.93 -36.23
CA ALA A 755 10.45 1.91 -35.53
C ALA A 755 9.64 1.28 -34.39
N THR A 756 8.92 2.12 -33.64
CA THR A 756 8.09 1.70 -32.50
C THR A 756 6.91 0.84 -32.94
N THR A 757 6.17 1.26 -33.96
CA THR A 757 4.97 0.56 -34.42
C THR A 757 5.29 -0.72 -35.20
N LEU A 758 6.39 -0.75 -35.95
CA LEU A 758 6.92 -2.00 -36.53
C LEU A 758 7.30 -3.00 -35.45
N SER A 759 7.94 -2.54 -34.36
CA SER A 759 8.28 -3.39 -33.22
C SER A 759 7.05 -3.95 -32.49
N ALA A 760 5.91 -3.26 -32.57
CA ALA A 760 4.62 -3.71 -32.08
C ALA A 760 3.92 -4.72 -33.02
N GLY A 761 4.54 -5.08 -34.16
CA GLY A 761 3.99 -6.00 -35.14
C GLY A 761 2.95 -5.38 -36.08
N ILE A 762 2.94 -4.05 -36.22
CA ILE A 762 1.99 -3.34 -37.09
C ILE A 762 2.48 -3.37 -38.54
N ASP A 763 1.60 -3.78 -39.45
CA ASP A 763 1.88 -3.84 -40.89
C ASP A 763 2.09 -2.44 -41.49
N LYS A 764 3.06 -2.34 -42.41
CA LYS A 764 3.44 -1.08 -43.07
C LYS A 764 2.28 -0.28 -43.65
N LYS A 765 1.22 -0.94 -44.16
CA LYS A 765 0.09 -0.23 -44.78
C LYS A 765 -0.62 0.69 -43.79
N TYR A 766 -0.69 0.30 -42.51
CA TYR A 766 -1.30 1.10 -41.45
C TYR A 766 -0.36 2.21 -40.97
N ILE A 767 0.95 1.98 -41.05
CA ILE A 767 1.97 2.98 -40.75
C ILE A 767 1.92 4.10 -41.80
N GLU A 768 1.94 3.75 -43.08
CA GLU A 768 1.83 4.70 -44.19
C GLU A 768 0.52 5.49 -44.13
N SER A 769 -0.61 4.80 -43.98
CA SER A 769 -1.93 5.44 -43.83
C SER A 769 -2.02 6.34 -42.60
N GLY A 770 -1.57 5.85 -41.44
CA GLY A 770 -1.66 6.59 -40.17
C GLY A 770 -0.79 7.85 -40.15
N LEU A 771 0.40 7.81 -40.77
CA LEU A 771 1.26 8.99 -40.89
C LEU A 771 0.74 9.98 -41.94
N ALA A 772 0.16 9.49 -43.04
CA ALA A 772 -0.47 10.36 -44.03
C ALA A 772 -1.70 11.11 -43.46
N GLU A 773 -2.45 10.49 -42.53
CA GLU A 773 -3.60 11.11 -41.86
C GLU A 773 -3.22 11.99 -40.65
N PHE A 774 -1.96 11.93 -40.18
CA PHE A 774 -1.51 12.69 -39.03
C PHE A 774 -1.62 14.20 -39.28
N LYS A 775 -2.15 14.91 -38.29
CA LYS A 775 -2.23 16.38 -38.29
C LYS A 775 -1.40 16.95 -37.17
N ALA A 776 -0.82 18.13 -37.42
CA ALA A 776 -0.06 18.87 -36.41
C ALA A 776 -0.87 19.04 -35.12
N VAL A 777 -0.20 18.82 -33.99
CA VAL A 777 -0.77 19.07 -32.67
C VAL A 777 -0.89 20.59 -32.47
N LYS A 778 -2.01 21.05 -31.89
CA LYS A 778 -2.22 22.48 -31.60
C LYS A 778 -1.01 23.07 -30.86
N GLY A 779 -0.48 24.20 -31.35
CA GLY A 779 0.69 24.86 -30.77
C GLY A 779 2.03 24.16 -31.01
N ARG A 780 2.12 23.18 -31.90
CA ARG A 780 3.37 22.46 -32.26
C ARG A 780 3.57 22.44 -33.77
N LEU A 781 4.08 23.56 -34.30
CA LEU A 781 4.29 23.85 -35.73
C LEU A 781 3.01 23.65 -36.57
N GLN A 782 1.86 24.02 -36.01
CA GLN A 782 0.61 24.00 -36.75
C GLN A 782 0.63 25.10 -37.82
N LYS A 783 0.45 24.71 -39.08
CA LYS A 783 0.42 25.64 -40.21
C LYS A 783 -0.94 26.33 -40.33
N HIS A 784 -0.92 27.65 -40.42
CA HIS A 784 -2.06 28.52 -40.74
C HIS A 784 -1.71 29.35 -41.98
N ILE A 785 -2.69 29.54 -42.87
CA ILE A 785 -2.53 30.36 -44.07
C ILE A 785 -3.53 31.51 -43.98
N LEU A 786 -3.04 32.74 -43.95
CA LEU A 786 -3.87 33.94 -43.96
C LEU A 786 -4.44 34.20 -45.37
N LYS A 787 -5.46 35.07 -45.46
CA LYS A 787 -6.13 35.41 -46.73
C LYS A 787 -5.19 35.98 -47.81
N ASP A 788 -4.11 36.63 -47.38
CA ASP A 788 -3.09 37.22 -48.26
C ASP A 788 -1.96 36.24 -48.66
N GLY A 789 -2.11 34.97 -48.28
CA GLY A 789 -1.15 33.90 -48.54
C GLY A 789 0.01 33.80 -47.55
N THR A 790 0.02 34.62 -46.49
CA THR A 790 1.04 34.55 -45.43
C THR A 790 0.95 33.23 -44.69
N VAL A 791 2.10 32.56 -44.50
CA VAL A 791 2.19 31.30 -43.78
C VAL A 791 2.62 31.57 -42.34
N ILE A 792 1.82 31.12 -41.38
CA ILE A 792 2.14 31.16 -39.96
C ILE A 792 2.32 29.74 -39.44
N LEU A 793 3.44 29.46 -38.79
CA LEU A 793 3.64 28.24 -38.01
C LEU A 793 3.49 28.56 -36.53
N ASP A 794 2.45 27.97 -35.93
CA ASP A 794 2.14 28.07 -34.51
C ASP A 794 2.91 27.01 -33.71
N ASP A 795 3.96 27.43 -33.01
CA ASP A 795 4.78 26.61 -32.12
C ASP A 795 4.80 27.17 -30.68
N THR A 796 3.62 27.59 -30.22
CA THR A 796 3.42 28.32 -28.96
C THR A 796 3.29 27.44 -27.71
N TYR A 797 3.48 26.12 -27.82
CA TYR A 797 3.31 25.20 -26.69
C TYR A 797 4.49 25.19 -25.72
N ASN A 798 5.72 24.98 -26.21
CA ASN A 798 6.91 24.96 -25.37
C ASN A 798 8.13 25.52 -26.12
N ALA A 799 9.07 26.12 -25.37
CA ALA A 799 10.30 26.65 -25.93
C ALA A 799 11.49 26.39 -25.00
N ASN A 800 12.46 25.65 -25.54
CA ASN A 800 13.83 25.55 -25.06
C ASN A 800 14.79 25.87 -26.23
N PRO A 801 16.10 26.10 -25.98
CA PRO A 801 17.02 26.55 -27.02
C PRO A 801 17.04 25.66 -28.25
N ASP A 802 17.13 24.35 -28.05
CA ASP A 802 17.22 23.38 -29.14
C ASP A 802 15.94 23.33 -29.99
N SER A 803 14.76 23.49 -29.37
CA SER A 803 13.50 23.59 -30.11
C SER A 803 13.38 24.90 -30.89
N VAL A 804 13.95 26.02 -30.39
CA VAL A 804 13.91 27.31 -31.10
C VAL A 804 14.87 27.30 -32.28
N ILE A 805 16.04 26.68 -32.14
CA ILE A 805 16.96 26.42 -33.26
C ILE A 805 16.25 25.62 -34.36
N ALA A 806 15.56 24.54 -34.00
CA ALA A 806 14.79 23.75 -34.98
C ALA A 806 13.69 24.58 -35.68
N ALA A 807 13.05 25.51 -34.97
CA ALA A 807 12.08 26.43 -35.57
C ALA A 807 12.75 27.41 -36.56
N ILE A 808 13.90 27.98 -36.21
CA ILE A 808 14.69 28.85 -37.11
C ILE A 808 15.11 28.08 -38.37
N ASP A 809 15.52 26.82 -38.23
CA ASP A 809 15.90 25.95 -39.34
C ASP A 809 14.77 25.67 -40.32
N ILE A 810 13.51 25.67 -39.84
CA ILE A 810 12.36 25.61 -40.73
C ILE A 810 12.14 26.97 -41.38
N LEU A 811 12.12 28.04 -40.59
CA LEU A 811 11.81 29.38 -41.06
C LEU A 811 12.76 29.84 -42.19
N LYS A 812 14.05 29.49 -42.10
CA LYS A 812 15.04 29.83 -43.14
C LYS A 812 14.78 29.17 -44.50
N THR A 813 13.94 28.13 -44.56
CA THR A 813 13.55 27.47 -45.82
C THR A 813 12.31 28.09 -46.46
N LEU A 814 11.57 28.93 -45.73
CA LEU A 814 10.31 29.52 -46.20
C LEU A 814 10.53 30.84 -46.97
N ALA A 815 9.46 31.36 -47.57
CA ALA A 815 9.50 32.58 -48.36
C ALA A 815 9.79 33.84 -47.52
N THR A 816 10.60 34.75 -48.04
CA THR A 816 10.92 36.04 -47.41
C THR A 816 9.83 37.10 -47.69
N PRO A 817 9.62 38.10 -46.80
CA PRO A 817 10.31 38.30 -45.51
C PRO A 817 9.86 37.29 -44.43
N ARG A 818 10.81 36.81 -43.64
CA ARG A 818 10.68 35.81 -42.58
C ARG A 818 10.69 36.49 -41.22
N THR A 819 9.78 36.10 -40.35
CA THR A 819 9.66 36.70 -39.02
C THR A 819 9.58 35.65 -37.94
N LEU A 820 10.51 35.68 -37.00
CA LEU A 820 10.45 34.91 -35.77
C LEU A 820 9.83 35.77 -34.68
N VAL A 821 8.75 35.28 -34.08
CA VAL A 821 8.13 35.86 -32.89
C VAL A 821 8.45 34.97 -31.71
N LEU A 822 9.17 35.50 -30.72
CA LEU A 822 9.74 34.72 -29.62
C LEU A 822 9.30 35.25 -28.25
N GLY A 823 8.64 34.39 -27.48
CA GLY A 823 8.45 34.55 -26.04
C GLY A 823 9.54 33.86 -25.23
N ASP A 824 9.66 34.18 -23.94
CA ASP A 824 10.66 33.56 -23.06
C ASP A 824 10.63 32.02 -23.08
N MET A 825 11.84 31.45 -23.14
CA MET A 825 12.08 30.03 -22.97
C MET A 825 12.01 29.67 -21.48
N GLY A 826 11.27 28.62 -21.15
CA GLY A 826 11.10 28.12 -19.80
C GLY A 826 12.15 27.06 -19.46
N GLU A 827 12.28 26.72 -18.18
CA GLU A 827 13.11 25.61 -17.71
C GLU A 827 14.62 25.75 -18.03
N VAL A 828 15.06 26.98 -18.31
CA VAL A 828 16.43 27.32 -18.71
C VAL A 828 17.41 27.47 -17.55
N GLY A 829 16.92 27.49 -16.30
CA GLY A 829 17.76 27.60 -15.10
C GLY A 829 18.62 28.87 -15.08
N VAL A 830 19.82 28.77 -14.48
CA VAL A 830 20.74 29.91 -14.29
C VAL A 830 21.35 30.43 -15.59
N ASP A 831 21.37 29.61 -16.64
CA ASP A 831 21.97 29.95 -17.94
C ASP A 831 20.97 30.62 -18.91
N GLY A 832 19.78 30.99 -18.41
CA GLY A 832 18.70 31.56 -19.21
C GLY A 832 19.14 32.74 -20.09
N VAL A 833 19.94 33.66 -19.57
CA VAL A 833 20.44 34.81 -20.36
C VAL A 833 21.28 34.34 -21.54
N GLN A 834 22.30 33.52 -21.28
CA GLN A 834 23.21 33.00 -22.31
C GLN A 834 22.45 32.21 -23.39
N MET A 835 21.47 31.42 -22.98
CA MET A 835 20.64 30.63 -23.90
C MET A 835 19.79 31.53 -24.82
N HIS A 836 19.26 32.66 -24.33
CA HIS A 836 18.51 33.59 -25.18
C HIS A 836 19.46 34.37 -26.12
N GLU A 837 20.64 34.76 -25.64
CA GLU A 837 21.69 35.37 -26.49
C GLU A 837 22.11 34.47 -27.66
N GLU A 838 22.25 33.16 -27.41
CA GLU A 838 22.54 32.14 -28.42
C GLU A 838 21.48 32.15 -29.53
N ILE A 839 20.19 32.15 -29.16
CA ILE A 839 19.07 32.17 -30.11
C ILE A 839 19.07 33.43 -30.98
N GLY A 840 19.30 34.60 -30.38
CA GLY A 840 19.39 35.86 -31.12
C GLY A 840 20.52 35.84 -32.16
N THR A 841 21.68 35.35 -31.75
CA THR A 841 22.85 35.19 -32.64
C THR A 841 22.53 34.21 -33.78
N TYR A 842 21.96 33.05 -33.45
CA TYR A 842 21.65 31.99 -34.41
C TYR A 842 20.60 32.44 -35.45
N ALA A 843 19.56 33.16 -35.03
CA ALA A 843 18.55 33.72 -35.94
C ALA A 843 19.16 34.71 -36.94
N ARG A 844 20.06 35.58 -36.50
CA ARG A 844 20.77 36.53 -37.36
C ARG A 844 21.67 35.81 -38.37
N GLU A 845 22.47 34.86 -37.89
CA GLU A 845 23.41 34.09 -38.73
C GLU A 845 22.70 33.24 -39.79
N ASN A 846 21.46 32.82 -39.54
CA ASN A 846 20.64 32.07 -40.49
C ASN A 846 19.74 32.97 -41.38
N GLY A 847 19.94 34.29 -41.37
CA GLY A 847 19.27 35.22 -42.28
C GLY A 847 17.76 35.31 -42.07
N ILE A 848 17.31 35.29 -40.82
CA ILE A 848 15.92 35.68 -40.48
C ILE A 848 15.80 37.20 -40.62
N ASP A 849 14.76 37.67 -41.31
CA ASP A 849 14.62 39.10 -41.63
C ASP A 849 14.20 39.95 -40.41
N ASN A 850 13.31 39.42 -39.56
CA ASN A 850 12.81 40.12 -38.37
C ASN A 850 12.71 39.18 -37.15
N LEU A 851 13.11 39.66 -35.95
CA LEU A 851 12.94 38.97 -34.67
C LEU A 851 12.13 39.83 -33.70
N LEU A 852 10.87 39.47 -33.44
CA LEU A 852 10.00 40.19 -32.50
C LEU A 852 9.99 39.44 -31.18
N THR A 853 10.30 40.13 -30.09
CA THR A 853 10.45 39.50 -28.77
C THR A 853 9.46 40.01 -27.75
N LEU A 854 9.04 39.14 -26.83
CA LEU A 854 8.16 39.48 -25.70
C LEU A 854 8.54 38.67 -24.46
N GLY A 855 8.94 39.34 -23.38
CA GLY A 855 9.38 38.70 -22.14
C GLY A 855 10.63 39.34 -21.53
N GLU A 856 11.04 38.88 -20.35
CA GLU A 856 12.19 39.45 -19.66
C GLU A 856 13.51 38.97 -20.26
N LEU A 857 13.61 37.68 -20.58
CA LEU A 857 14.85 37.06 -21.06
C LEU A 857 15.05 37.22 -22.58
N THR A 858 13.98 37.28 -23.35
CA THR A 858 14.06 37.46 -24.81
C THR A 858 14.64 38.80 -25.24
N LYS A 859 14.75 39.79 -24.34
CA LYS A 859 15.51 41.03 -24.58
C LYS A 859 16.96 40.73 -24.99
N PHE A 860 17.58 39.77 -24.34
CA PHE A 860 18.96 39.36 -24.65
C PHE A 860 19.07 38.70 -26.04
N ALA A 861 18.02 38.00 -26.50
CA ALA A 861 17.96 37.49 -27.87
C ALA A 861 17.85 38.65 -28.89
N GLN A 862 16.99 39.63 -28.61
CA GLN A 862 16.84 40.82 -29.46
C GLN A 862 18.15 41.62 -29.56
N GLU A 863 18.84 41.84 -28.44
CA GLU A 863 20.13 42.54 -28.42
C GLU A 863 21.19 41.85 -29.30
N LYS A 864 21.29 40.52 -29.24
CA LYS A 864 22.26 39.77 -30.09
C LYS A 864 21.85 39.69 -31.55
N PHE A 865 20.55 39.66 -31.83
CA PHE A 865 20.05 39.70 -33.21
C PHE A 865 20.37 41.04 -33.90
N GLY A 866 20.47 42.13 -33.14
CA GLY A 866 20.91 43.43 -33.65
C GLY A 866 19.81 44.30 -34.26
N ASP A 867 18.56 44.07 -33.85
CA ASP A 867 17.39 44.92 -34.16
C ASP A 867 16.78 45.44 -32.85
N ASN A 868 15.82 46.38 -32.88
CA ASN A 868 15.23 47.03 -31.69
C ASN A 868 13.75 46.68 -31.46
N THR A 869 13.37 45.44 -31.74
CA THR A 869 11.97 44.97 -31.82
C THR A 869 11.55 44.13 -30.59
N HIS A 870 11.44 44.79 -29.43
CA HIS A 870 10.97 44.22 -28.17
C HIS A 870 9.65 44.84 -27.71
N PHE A 871 8.72 44.02 -27.20
CA PHE A 871 7.35 44.42 -26.85
C PHE A 871 6.96 44.06 -25.43
N ASN A 872 6.11 44.88 -24.82
CA ASN A 872 5.60 44.69 -23.46
C ASN A 872 4.22 44.01 -23.41
N SER A 873 3.55 43.85 -24.55
CA SER A 873 2.23 43.23 -24.64
C SER A 873 2.00 42.49 -25.96
N HIS A 874 1.19 41.43 -25.91
CA HIS A 874 0.82 40.64 -27.09
C HIS A 874 0.13 41.51 -28.17
N ASP A 875 -0.69 42.47 -27.76
CA ASP A 875 -1.44 43.34 -28.68
C ASP A 875 -0.53 44.30 -29.45
N GLU A 876 0.45 44.91 -28.78
CA GLU A 876 1.44 45.79 -29.43
C GLU A 876 2.29 44.99 -30.42
N LEU A 877 2.75 43.81 -30.00
CA LEU A 877 3.52 42.90 -30.85
C LEU A 877 2.73 42.51 -32.10
N ALA A 878 1.48 42.07 -31.93
CA ALA A 878 0.63 41.64 -33.03
C ALA A 878 0.36 42.78 -34.03
N LYS A 879 0.08 43.99 -33.54
CA LYS A 879 -0.11 45.17 -34.41
C LYS A 879 1.13 45.49 -35.22
N PHE A 880 2.31 45.43 -34.61
CA PHE A 880 3.56 45.66 -35.33
C PHE A 880 3.83 44.57 -36.37
N LEU A 881 3.60 43.30 -36.00
CA LEU A 881 3.76 42.16 -36.90
C LEU A 881 2.90 42.28 -38.16
N ILE A 882 1.65 42.72 -38.05
CA ILE A 882 0.76 42.97 -39.21
C ILE A 882 1.37 44.00 -40.17
N SER A 883 2.06 45.02 -39.64
CA SER A 883 2.67 46.08 -40.46
C SER A 883 3.93 45.64 -41.23
N LEU A 884 4.55 44.52 -40.85
CA LEU A 884 5.76 44.01 -41.51
C LEU A 884 5.47 43.32 -42.85
N HIS A 885 4.22 42.92 -43.11
CA HIS A 885 3.81 42.17 -44.31
C HIS A 885 4.69 40.95 -44.60
N SER A 886 5.12 40.25 -43.54
CA SER A 886 5.95 39.05 -43.62
C SER A 886 5.25 37.95 -44.42
N LYS A 887 6.00 37.21 -45.25
CA LYS A 887 5.45 36.06 -45.99
C LYS A 887 5.44 34.79 -45.15
N SER A 888 6.37 34.66 -44.22
CA SER A 888 6.50 33.50 -43.35
C SER A 888 6.73 33.93 -41.90
N ILE A 889 5.94 33.41 -40.98
CA ILE A 889 6.00 33.75 -39.56
C ILE A 889 6.09 32.45 -38.76
N ILE A 890 6.98 32.39 -37.77
CA ILE A 890 6.89 31.40 -36.69
C ILE A 890 6.63 32.12 -35.38
N ILE A 891 5.64 31.65 -34.63
CA ILE A 891 5.35 32.14 -33.28
C ILE A 891 5.73 31.04 -32.29
N LYS A 892 6.69 31.33 -31.43
CA LYS A 892 7.23 30.37 -30.47
C LYS A 892 7.38 30.97 -29.09
N GLY A 893 7.13 30.17 -28.06
CA GLY A 893 7.32 30.55 -26.67
C GLY A 893 6.84 29.46 -25.73
N SER A 894 7.23 29.58 -24.47
CA SER A 894 6.74 28.66 -23.44
C SER A 894 5.30 28.95 -23.08
N ARG A 895 4.54 27.93 -22.67
CA ARG A 895 3.10 28.06 -22.40
C ARG A 895 2.72 29.19 -21.43
N PHE A 896 3.57 29.49 -20.43
CA PHE A 896 3.30 30.58 -19.49
C PHE A 896 3.31 31.97 -20.14
N MET A 897 3.98 32.12 -21.29
CA MET A 897 4.02 33.35 -22.09
C MET A 897 2.73 33.61 -22.87
N LYS A 898 1.86 32.60 -23.05
CA LYS A 898 0.57 32.71 -23.74
C LYS A 898 0.69 33.28 -25.17
N MET A 899 1.72 32.87 -25.91
CA MET A 899 2.01 33.40 -27.25
C MET A 899 0.92 33.08 -28.28
N GLU A 900 0.04 32.12 -28.00
CA GLU A 900 -1.18 31.84 -28.80
C GLU A 900 -2.07 33.08 -28.97
N LYS A 901 -2.01 34.06 -28.04
CA LYS A 901 -2.73 35.32 -28.17
C LYS A 901 -2.29 36.15 -29.39
N VAL A 902 -1.01 36.08 -29.77
CA VAL A 902 -0.50 36.75 -30.97
C VAL A 902 -1.14 36.13 -32.20
N LEU A 903 -1.18 34.79 -32.26
CA LEU A 903 -1.84 34.06 -33.34
C LEU A 903 -3.33 34.40 -33.44
N GLU A 904 -4.04 34.44 -32.31
CA GLU A 904 -5.46 34.82 -32.26
C GLU A 904 -5.69 36.24 -32.79
N ALA A 905 -4.77 37.18 -32.56
CA ALA A 905 -4.87 38.53 -33.09
C ALA A 905 -4.67 38.57 -34.63
N LEU A 906 -3.78 37.73 -35.17
CA LEU A 906 -3.51 37.66 -36.62
C LEU A 906 -4.61 36.95 -37.42
N THR A 907 -5.40 36.10 -36.77
CA THR A 907 -6.42 35.25 -37.42
C THR A 907 -7.85 35.79 -37.26
N LYS A 908 -8.03 36.91 -36.57
CA LYS A 908 -9.34 37.54 -36.33
C LYS A 908 -9.88 38.36 -37.50
N ASP A 909 -9.03 38.72 -38.46
CA ASP A 909 -9.37 39.44 -39.71
C ASP A 909 -9.06 38.59 -40.95
#